data_AF-A0A9E1IU15-F1
#
_entry.id   AF-A0A9E1IU15-F1
#
_cell.length_a   1.000
_cell.length_b   1.000
_cell.length_c   1.000
_cell.angle_alpha   90.00
_cell.angle_beta   90.00
_cell.angle_gamma   90.00
#
_symmetry.space_group_name_H-M   'P 1'
#
loop_
_entity.id
_entity.type
_entity.pdbx_description
1 polymer ?
#
loop_
_entity_poly.entity_id
_entity_poly.type
_entity_poly.pdbx_seq_one_letter_code
_entity_poly.pdbx_strand_id
1 'polypeptide(L)'
;MKLSKGLIVFFLAVTGVCSVYAGEKDWTFWQERFSPSPQTTSVVKEVHVTATLPDYPWVKVSGYKNRPVERCITCHDGISNVSSSHPPEFGCSVCHGGEPESLDKEQAHATLIYDPKAGTGKRNPSSLSVVEQSCGQLYCHAGHADEDRNHVARVKKSMMNTMAGVISGLRYQWAGQSQKTARYGTLSISDEDGTVPHKEGALDKLEEIPFLSTMTIPKSTLKLSVPVSRHPADRILRQQCFQCHLDSPPAEGQYRSQGCSACHFEYSSSGLYEGNDPTISRTKPGHARFHKIRTIPARSTCVQCHRSFDLQTLGSASEPQEEPDSYEENESEEIFGPLLSESDMTNKIIRQEEEPVQDSEVMEDITEPVEIPAIVNLTKDPPLYVGKGQVKNDVHTARGMDCMDCHTQLDIMGDGNLYSKQHEAVEIRCETCHGDSRSYPYISQIVDPEDSAIRVSKHYKNGSNKMGDWMAVSERNRKMTNVKVQDGRMVTIGKQTGKAHEIPLVKDLLDAHSIPQHQSRLECSACHARWVVRCPGCHQNLTTGQDPLQAPLPLSHSLDIGEPSLMIGPRGKVAPMLTQPKRHLTILDEKKNPIPVLGQMGAKRGHYQQWTFTNPHGTSGSNLAYALNPHSIQKQARSCTSCHLSSKTLGLGDGDLRIGKNSTGKNDFVEPLNRSDIMRKASRFEPQTKVSMRGETLAGTHQPKARTFNQEEINRILRIGNCIPCHDSYSDPIYEDIKTSYKFESTLDHRRLREKILDARQIPE
;
A
#
# COMPACT_ATOMS: atom_id res chain seq x y z
N MET A 1 38.88 -3.98 34.67
CA MET A 1 38.01 -4.00 35.87
C MET A 1 37.32 -5.35 35.98
N LYS A 2 37.69 -6.19 36.95
CA LYS A 2 37.02 -7.47 37.23
C LYS A 2 35.77 -7.20 38.07
N LEU A 3 34.61 -7.00 37.44
CA LEU A 3 33.34 -7.12 38.17
C LEU A 3 33.14 -8.60 38.52
N SER A 4 32.99 -8.88 39.81
CA SER A 4 32.89 -10.24 40.31
C SER A 4 31.60 -10.90 39.78
N LYS A 5 31.71 -12.15 39.34
CA LYS A 5 30.57 -12.96 38.86
C LYS A 5 29.41 -13.03 39.88
N GLY A 6 29.68 -12.77 41.16
CA GLY A 6 28.67 -12.68 42.21
C GLY A 6 27.71 -11.49 42.05
N LEU A 7 28.17 -10.33 41.55
CA LEU A 7 27.31 -9.15 41.39
C LEU A 7 26.34 -9.31 40.20
N ILE A 8 26.78 -9.99 39.15
CA ILE A 8 25.96 -10.28 37.95
C ILE A 8 24.89 -11.33 38.27
N VAL A 9 25.23 -12.36 39.04
CA VAL A 9 24.25 -13.37 39.48
C VAL A 9 23.24 -12.76 40.46
N PHE A 10 23.67 -11.84 41.34
CA PHE A 10 22.76 -11.14 42.25
C PHE A 10 21.85 -10.15 41.48
N PHE A 11 22.36 -9.42 40.49
CA PHE A 11 21.53 -8.55 39.65
C PHE A 11 20.55 -9.33 38.76
N LEU A 12 20.95 -10.48 38.19
CA LEU A 12 20.07 -11.35 37.41
C LEU A 12 19.02 -12.06 38.27
N ALA A 13 19.37 -12.43 39.51
CA ALA A 13 18.43 -12.98 40.47
C ALA A 13 17.45 -11.90 40.96
N VAL A 14 17.92 -10.68 41.26
CA VAL A 14 17.04 -9.57 41.70
C VAL A 14 16.17 -9.06 40.55
N THR A 15 16.67 -8.96 39.31
CA THR A 15 15.85 -8.56 38.14
C THR A 15 14.90 -9.66 37.69
N GLY A 16 15.31 -10.93 37.77
CA GLY A 16 14.45 -12.10 37.54
C GLY A 16 13.37 -12.26 38.61
N VAL A 17 13.71 -12.05 39.88
CA VAL A 17 12.74 -12.07 41.00
C VAL A 17 11.83 -10.84 40.94
N CYS A 18 12.31 -9.64 40.60
CA CYS A 18 11.45 -8.46 40.42
C CYS A 18 10.53 -8.56 39.18
N SER A 19 10.97 -9.20 38.10
CA SER A 19 10.12 -9.40 36.90
C SER A 19 9.07 -10.50 37.06
N VAL A 20 9.37 -11.53 37.85
CA VAL A 20 8.40 -12.59 38.19
C VAL A 20 7.45 -12.12 39.31
N TYR A 21 7.93 -11.35 40.30
CA TYR A 21 7.07 -10.79 41.35
C TYR A 21 6.13 -9.67 40.86
N ALA A 22 6.48 -8.92 39.82
CA ALA A 22 5.59 -7.91 39.23
C ALA A 22 4.48 -8.52 38.34
N GLY A 23 4.57 -9.80 37.98
CA GLY A 23 3.57 -10.48 37.15
C GLY A 23 2.39 -11.07 37.92
N GLU A 24 2.63 -11.47 39.18
CA GLU A 24 1.64 -12.17 40.01
C GLU A 24 1.11 -11.32 41.18
N LYS A 25 1.90 -10.37 41.73
CA LYS A 25 1.46 -9.52 42.87
C LYS A 25 0.42 -8.45 42.52
N ASP A 26 0.31 -8.03 41.26
CA ASP A 26 -0.67 -7.01 40.87
C ASP A 26 -2.11 -7.53 41.04
N TRP A 27 -2.37 -8.82 40.79
CA TRP A 27 -3.73 -9.36 40.88
C TRP A 27 -4.14 -9.73 42.30
N THR A 28 -3.28 -10.39 43.07
CA THR A 28 -3.60 -10.68 44.49
C THR A 28 -3.82 -9.38 45.27
N PHE A 29 -3.11 -8.29 44.93
CA PHE A 29 -3.36 -6.95 45.46
C PHE A 29 -4.80 -6.45 45.20
N TRP A 30 -5.32 -6.61 43.98
CA TRP A 30 -6.70 -6.23 43.66
C TRP A 30 -7.73 -7.21 44.24
N GLN A 31 -7.45 -8.51 44.22
CA GLN A 31 -8.33 -9.55 44.77
C GLN A 31 -8.44 -9.45 46.30
N GLU A 32 -7.36 -9.07 47.01
CA GLU A 32 -7.37 -8.77 48.44
C GLU A 32 -8.09 -7.45 48.76
N ARG A 33 -7.99 -6.44 47.89
CA ARG A 33 -8.69 -5.15 48.05
C ARG A 33 -10.20 -5.25 47.83
N PHE A 34 -10.66 -6.21 47.03
CA PHE A 34 -12.08 -6.40 46.69
C PHE A 34 -12.70 -7.67 47.30
N SER A 35 -11.90 -8.53 47.95
CA SER A 35 -12.42 -9.61 48.78
C SER A 35 -13.11 -9.04 50.02
N PRO A 36 -14.28 -9.56 50.42
CA PRO A 36 -15.01 -9.07 51.57
C PRO A 36 -14.27 -9.44 52.87
N SER A 37 -13.37 -8.57 53.32
CA SER A 37 -12.94 -8.50 54.72
C SER A 37 -13.93 -7.61 55.49
N PRO A 38 -14.29 -7.91 56.76
CA PRO A 38 -15.38 -7.23 57.47
C PRO A 38 -15.17 -5.72 57.76
N GLN A 39 -14.06 -5.11 57.32
CA GLN A 39 -13.61 -3.79 57.81
C GLN A 39 -13.21 -2.79 56.72
N THR A 40 -13.35 -3.11 55.43
CA THR A 40 -13.14 -2.15 54.34
C THR A 40 -14.30 -2.19 53.36
N THR A 41 -15.07 -1.11 53.28
CA THR A 41 -16.12 -0.91 52.28
C THR A 41 -15.47 -0.75 50.90
N SER A 42 -15.22 -1.86 50.22
CA SER A 42 -14.88 -1.84 48.79
C SER A 42 -16.08 -1.30 48.02
N VAL A 43 -15.90 -0.16 47.36
CA VAL A 43 -16.97 0.45 46.54
C VAL A 43 -17.10 -0.37 45.26
N VAL A 44 -18.12 -1.21 45.21
CA VAL A 44 -18.53 -1.91 43.97
C VAL A 44 -19.02 -0.86 42.99
N LYS A 45 -18.39 -0.81 41.82
CA LYS A 45 -18.79 0.09 40.73
C LYS A 45 -19.64 -0.69 39.74
N GLU A 46 -20.80 -0.14 39.42
CA GLU A 46 -21.77 -0.78 38.53
C GLU A 46 -22.15 0.15 37.39
N VAL A 47 -22.36 -0.42 36.20
CA VAL A 47 -22.94 0.27 35.05
C VAL A 47 -24.27 -0.37 34.72
N HIS A 48 -25.28 0.47 34.50
CA HIS A 48 -26.59 -0.01 34.04
C HIS A 48 -26.60 -0.01 32.50
N VAL A 49 -26.85 -1.19 31.91
CA VAL A 49 -26.89 -1.39 30.45
C VAL A 49 -28.23 -0.89 29.92
N THR A 50 -28.32 0.42 29.74
CA THR A 50 -29.55 1.15 29.40
C THR A 50 -29.57 1.67 27.97
N ALA A 51 -28.47 1.51 27.23
CA ALA A 51 -28.40 1.96 25.84
C ALA A 51 -29.48 1.29 24.96
N THR A 52 -29.96 2.07 24.00
CA THR A 52 -30.84 1.64 22.91
C THR A 52 -30.19 2.00 21.59
N LEU A 53 -30.47 1.21 20.55
CA LEU A 53 -29.95 1.52 19.22
C LEU A 53 -30.72 2.71 18.62
N PRO A 54 -30.06 3.78 18.16
CA PRO A 54 -30.75 4.99 17.67
C PRO A 54 -31.74 4.72 16.53
N ASP A 55 -31.37 3.85 15.59
CA ASP A 55 -32.20 3.51 14.43
C ASP A 55 -33.20 2.38 14.74
N TYR A 56 -33.05 1.70 15.88
CA TYR A 56 -33.95 0.64 16.35
C TYR A 56 -34.29 0.86 17.83
N PRO A 57 -35.06 1.92 18.18
CA PRO A 57 -35.24 2.33 19.58
C PRO A 57 -35.89 1.27 20.48
N TRP A 58 -36.61 0.31 19.88
CA TRP A 58 -37.22 -0.82 20.58
C TRP A 58 -36.21 -1.91 20.99
N VAL A 59 -35.00 -1.89 20.42
CA VAL A 59 -33.93 -2.83 20.74
C VAL A 59 -33.12 -2.30 21.92
N LYS A 60 -33.32 -2.93 23.08
CA LYS A 60 -32.53 -2.67 24.29
C LYS A 60 -31.24 -3.47 24.24
N VAL A 61 -30.11 -2.80 24.42
CA VAL A 61 -28.79 -3.43 24.35
C VAL A 61 -28.59 -4.49 25.44
N SER A 62 -29.18 -4.29 26.64
CA SER A 62 -29.20 -5.31 27.70
C SER A 62 -29.84 -6.63 27.28
N GLY A 63 -30.72 -6.63 26.28
CA GLY A 63 -31.37 -7.83 25.75
C GLY A 63 -30.42 -8.82 25.09
N TYR A 64 -29.27 -8.38 24.56
CA TYR A 64 -28.32 -9.28 23.89
C TYR A 64 -27.64 -10.27 24.85
N LYS A 65 -27.48 -9.89 26.12
CA LYS A 65 -26.91 -10.74 27.18
C LYS A 65 -27.92 -11.09 28.28
N ASN A 66 -29.09 -10.46 28.27
CA ASN A 66 -30.10 -10.54 29.32
C ASN A 66 -29.55 -10.16 30.71
N ARG A 67 -28.69 -9.14 30.74
CA ARG A 67 -28.01 -8.63 31.93
C ARG A 67 -28.17 -7.11 31.97
N PRO A 68 -28.93 -6.55 32.93
CA PRO A 68 -29.19 -5.12 32.99
C PRO A 68 -28.08 -4.34 33.73
N VAL A 69 -27.19 -5.04 34.45
CA VAL A 69 -26.12 -4.43 35.27
C VAL A 69 -24.81 -5.15 35.00
N GLU A 70 -23.73 -4.40 34.90
CA GLU A 70 -22.37 -4.93 34.82
C GLU A 70 -21.45 -4.32 35.88
N ARG A 71 -20.52 -5.12 36.38
CA ARG A 71 -19.56 -4.78 37.44
C ARG A 71 -18.11 -4.78 36.96
N CYS A 72 -17.87 -4.96 35.66
CA CYS A 72 -16.52 -5.02 35.09
C CYS A 72 -15.65 -3.82 35.49
N ILE A 73 -16.24 -2.62 35.56
CA ILE A 73 -15.56 -1.37 35.95
C ILE A 73 -15.17 -1.31 37.43
N THR A 74 -15.58 -2.27 38.26
CA THR A 74 -15.07 -2.41 39.62
C THR A 74 -13.58 -2.71 39.59
N CYS A 75 -13.16 -3.62 38.71
CA CYS A 75 -11.75 -3.98 38.51
C CYS A 75 -11.10 -3.11 37.43
N HIS A 76 -11.79 -2.90 36.30
CA HIS A 76 -11.32 -2.11 35.15
C HIS A 76 -11.57 -0.60 35.32
N ASP A 77 -11.38 -0.10 36.54
CA ASP A 77 -11.67 1.29 36.90
C ASP A 77 -10.72 2.26 36.19
N GLY A 78 -11.25 3.14 35.34
CA GLY A 78 -10.42 4.02 34.50
C GLY A 78 -10.13 3.48 33.10
N ILE A 79 -10.75 2.36 32.70
CA ILE A 79 -10.82 1.98 31.29
C ILE A 79 -11.44 3.11 30.48
N SER A 80 -10.82 3.44 29.34
CA SER A 80 -11.28 4.53 28.49
C SER A 80 -12.68 4.24 27.92
N ASN A 81 -13.53 5.26 27.85
CA ASN A 81 -14.76 5.19 27.09
C ASN A 81 -14.41 4.89 25.61
N VAL A 82 -15.03 3.85 25.05
CA VAL A 82 -14.61 3.29 23.77
C VAL A 82 -15.03 4.16 22.59
N SER A 83 -16.24 4.73 22.60
CA SER A 83 -16.70 5.72 21.61
C SER A 83 -18.02 6.35 22.04
N SER A 84 -18.42 7.46 21.41
CA SER A 84 -19.75 8.06 21.62
C SER A 84 -20.90 7.16 21.18
N SER A 85 -20.68 6.28 20.20
CA SER A 85 -21.68 5.32 19.71
C SER A 85 -21.79 4.07 20.59
N HIS A 86 -20.82 3.86 21.48
CA HIS A 86 -20.79 2.74 22.42
C HIS A 86 -20.37 3.29 23.79
N PRO A 87 -21.22 4.10 24.44
CA PRO A 87 -20.89 4.68 25.74
C PRO A 87 -20.90 3.60 26.82
N PRO A 88 -20.46 3.87 28.07
CA PRO A 88 -20.42 2.86 29.13
C PRO A 88 -21.76 2.13 29.33
N GLU A 89 -22.88 2.83 29.20
CA GLU A 89 -24.25 2.31 29.31
C GLU A 89 -24.60 1.30 28.21
N PHE A 90 -23.73 1.12 27.21
CA PHE A 90 -23.82 0.07 26.20
C PHE A 90 -23.41 -1.31 26.75
N GLY A 91 -22.62 -1.36 27.82
CA GLY A 91 -22.13 -2.60 28.43
C GLY A 91 -20.88 -3.17 27.75
N CYS A 92 -19.95 -3.66 28.57
CA CYS A 92 -18.73 -4.35 28.15
C CYS A 92 -19.04 -5.76 27.63
N SER A 93 -19.94 -6.50 28.28
CA SER A 93 -20.20 -7.91 27.99
C SER A 93 -20.85 -8.14 26.63
N VAL A 94 -21.55 -7.13 26.09
CA VAL A 94 -22.16 -7.17 24.76
C VAL A 94 -21.12 -7.47 23.68
N CYS A 95 -19.94 -6.86 23.79
CA CYS A 95 -18.83 -7.06 22.85
C CYS A 95 -17.85 -8.14 23.33
N HIS A 96 -17.50 -8.12 24.62
CA HIS A 96 -16.43 -8.96 25.15
C HIS A 96 -16.91 -10.33 25.67
N GLY A 97 -18.21 -10.52 25.89
CA GLY A 97 -18.73 -11.68 26.63
C GLY A 97 -18.42 -11.59 28.12
N GLY A 98 -18.32 -12.74 28.78
CA GLY A 98 -18.10 -12.83 30.22
C GLY A 98 -19.39 -12.86 31.04
N GLU A 99 -19.23 -12.99 32.36
CA GLU A 99 -20.32 -12.89 33.34
C GLU A 99 -20.27 -11.50 33.99
N PRO A 100 -21.07 -10.53 33.51
CA PRO A 100 -20.92 -9.12 33.88
C PRO A 100 -21.25 -8.81 35.34
N GLU A 101 -22.05 -9.63 36.02
CA GLU A 101 -22.44 -9.38 37.42
C GLU A 101 -21.45 -9.97 38.43
N SER A 102 -20.52 -10.81 37.98
CA SER A 102 -19.52 -11.45 38.82
C SER A 102 -18.39 -10.49 39.20
N LEU A 103 -18.00 -10.52 40.46
CA LEU A 103 -16.77 -9.90 40.96
C LEU A 103 -15.62 -10.91 41.08
N ASP A 104 -15.91 -12.20 40.96
CA ASP A 104 -14.89 -13.25 40.82
C ASP A 104 -14.34 -13.22 39.40
N LYS A 105 -13.02 -13.18 39.26
CA LYS A 105 -12.33 -13.00 37.98
C LYS A 105 -12.51 -14.20 37.06
N GLU A 106 -12.41 -15.40 37.59
CA GLU A 106 -12.52 -16.63 36.84
C GLU A 106 -13.94 -16.78 36.29
N GLN A 107 -14.95 -16.48 37.11
CA GLN A 107 -16.34 -16.45 36.69
C GLN A 107 -16.63 -15.29 35.72
N ALA A 108 -16.17 -14.07 36.02
CA ALA A 108 -16.38 -12.89 35.17
C ALA A 108 -15.79 -13.09 33.77
N HIS A 109 -14.67 -13.80 33.65
CA HIS A 109 -14.01 -14.06 32.37
C HIS A 109 -14.34 -15.42 31.74
N ALA A 110 -15.24 -16.21 32.32
CA ALA A 110 -15.49 -17.60 31.89
C ALA A 110 -15.99 -17.71 30.44
N THR A 111 -16.79 -16.74 30.00
CA THR A 111 -17.47 -16.74 28.69
C THR A 111 -17.02 -15.59 27.79
N LEU A 112 -15.77 -15.12 27.96
CA LEU A 112 -15.22 -14.11 27.06
C LEU A 112 -15.22 -14.59 25.60
N ILE A 113 -15.62 -13.71 24.70
CA ILE A 113 -15.57 -13.93 23.25
C ILE A 113 -14.13 -13.67 22.80
N TYR A 114 -13.48 -14.70 22.27
CA TYR A 114 -12.16 -14.58 21.67
C TYR A 114 -11.95 -15.64 20.60
N ASP A 115 -11.04 -15.36 19.68
CA ASP A 115 -10.57 -16.32 18.71
C ASP A 115 -9.40 -17.15 19.30
N PRO A 116 -9.58 -18.46 19.56
CA PRO A 116 -8.51 -19.29 20.10
C PRO A 116 -7.36 -19.53 19.10
N LYS A 117 -7.59 -19.31 17.79
CA LYS A 117 -6.59 -19.48 16.73
C LYS A 117 -5.81 -18.19 16.43
N ALA A 118 -6.24 -17.05 16.96
CA ALA A 118 -5.64 -15.76 16.71
C ALA A 118 -4.16 -15.67 17.12
N GLY A 119 -3.72 -16.48 18.09
CA GLY A 119 -2.33 -16.49 18.57
C GLY A 119 -1.93 -15.25 19.36
N THR A 120 -2.84 -14.29 19.55
CA THR A 120 -2.66 -13.02 20.28
C THR A 120 -3.16 -13.08 21.74
N GLY A 121 -3.75 -14.21 22.16
CA GLY A 121 -4.31 -14.43 23.51
C GLY A 121 -5.84 -14.35 23.57
N LYS A 122 -6.43 -14.49 24.78
CA LYS A 122 -7.90 -14.53 25.03
C LYS A 122 -8.65 -13.20 24.80
N ARG A 123 -8.24 -12.31 23.89
CA ARG A 123 -8.60 -10.88 24.00
C ARG A 123 -9.00 -10.16 22.71
N ASN A 124 -9.50 -10.87 21.69
CA ASN A 124 -9.97 -10.19 20.49
C ASN A 124 -11.38 -10.63 20.06
N PRO A 125 -12.43 -9.93 20.52
CA PRO A 125 -13.80 -10.19 20.06
C PRO A 125 -14.04 -9.70 18.63
N SER A 126 -13.14 -8.92 18.02
CA SER A 126 -13.31 -8.39 16.66
C SER A 126 -12.65 -9.24 15.58
N SER A 127 -12.06 -10.39 15.93
CA SER A 127 -11.55 -11.35 14.95
C SER A 127 -12.69 -11.80 14.05
N LEU A 128 -12.43 -11.93 12.74
CA LEU A 128 -13.48 -12.27 11.78
C LEU A 128 -14.03 -13.69 11.97
N SER A 129 -13.37 -14.53 12.77
CA SER A 129 -13.86 -15.87 13.11
C SER A 129 -14.94 -15.89 14.20
N VAL A 130 -15.04 -14.82 15.01
CA VAL A 130 -15.99 -14.72 16.14
C VAL A 130 -16.80 -13.43 16.14
N VAL A 131 -16.56 -12.53 15.18
CA VAL A 131 -17.15 -11.17 15.13
C VAL A 131 -18.69 -11.17 15.13
N GLU A 132 -19.34 -12.21 14.61
CA GLU A 132 -20.80 -12.37 14.68
C GLU A 132 -21.34 -12.44 16.11
N GLN A 133 -20.52 -12.88 17.07
CA GLN A 133 -20.90 -12.92 18.48
C GLN A 133 -20.71 -11.57 19.18
N SER A 134 -20.09 -10.59 18.52
CA SER A 134 -19.78 -9.26 19.06
C SER A 134 -20.35 -8.15 18.16
N CYS A 135 -19.53 -7.56 17.28
CA CYS A 135 -19.90 -6.45 16.40
C CYS A 135 -20.98 -6.85 15.38
N GLY A 136 -21.01 -8.12 14.98
CA GLY A 136 -21.92 -8.68 13.99
C GLY A 136 -23.24 -9.21 14.55
N GLN A 137 -23.59 -8.86 15.79
CA GLN A 137 -24.93 -9.13 16.30
C GLN A 137 -26.00 -8.36 15.49
N LEU A 138 -27.22 -8.90 15.45
CA LEU A 138 -28.35 -8.33 14.70
C LEU A 138 -28.57 -6.86 15.08
N TYR A 139 -28.74 -5.98 14.09
CA TYR A 139 -28.92 -4.53 14.22
C TYR A 139 -27.69 -3.73 14.67
N CYS A 140 -26.54 -4.37 14.90
CA CYS A 140 -25.28 -3.68 15.18
C CYS A 140 -24.55 -3.31 13.87
N HIS A 141 -23.73 -4.22 13.35
CA HIS A 141 -23.07 -4.11 12.05
C HIS A 141 -23.45 -5.27 11.12
N ALA A 142 -24.67 -5.79 11.30
CA ALA A 142 -25.26 -6.90 10.56
C ALA A 142 -26.80 -6.89 10.64
N GLY A 143 -27.44 -7.46 9.63
CA GLY A 143 -28.91 -7.62 9.56
C GLY A 143 -29.68 -6.32 9.34
N HIS A 144 -29.05 -5.33 8.71
CA HIS A 144 -29.71 -4.12 8.23
C HIS A 144 -30.28 -4.34 6.84
N ALA A 145 -31.37 -3.64 6.52
CA ALA A 145 -31.91 -3.59 5.17
C ALA A 145 -30.96 -2.88 4.19
N ASP A 146 -30.26 -1.85 4.65
CA ASP A 146 -29.24 -1.18 3.84
C ASP A 146 -27.92 -1.95 3.87
N GLU A 147 -27.48 -2.43 2.72
CA GLU A 147 -26.27 -3.27 2.61
C GLU A 147 -24.98 -2.56 3.04
N ASP A 148 -24.91 -1.24 2.90
CA ASP A 148 -23.74 -0.47 3.31
C ASP A 148 -23.53 -0.46 4.83
N ARG A 149 -24.54 -0.89 5.62
CA ARG A 149 -24.48 -1.02 7.09
C ARG A 149 -24.08 -2.42 7.55
N ASN A 150 -24.13 -3.42 6.67
CA ASN A 150 -23.75 -4.81 6.97
C ASN A 150 -22.22 -5.00 6.90
N HIS A 151 -21.47 -4.28 7.74
CA HIS A 151 -20.01 -4.21 7.65
C HIS A 151 -19.34 -5.58 7.82
N VAL A 152 -19.87 -6.45 8.68
CA VAL A 152 -19.26 -7.76 8.94
C VAL A 152 -19.25 -8.64 7.69
N ALA A 153 -20.39 -8.74 7.00
CA ALA A 153 -20.50 -9.53 5.76
C ALA A 153 -19.57 -8.97 4.67
N ARG A 154 -19.53 -7.64 4.51
CA ARG A 154 -18.69 -6.99 3.51
C ARG A 154 -17.19 -7.18 3.78
N VAL A 155 -16.74 -6.96 5.02
CA VAL A 155 -15.31 -7.06 5.38
C VAL A 155 -14.78 -8.47 5.13
N LYS A 156 -15.57 -9.50 5.41
CA LYS A 156 -15.21 -10.89 5.13
C LYS A 156 -14.97 -11.15 3.63
N LYS A 157 -15.73 -10.50 2.75
CA LYS A 157 -15.58 -10.62 1.29
C LYS A 157 -14.55 -9.63 0.69
N SER A 158 -14.11 -8.63 1.46
CA SER A 158 -13.19 -7.59 0.99
C SER A 158 -11.82 -8.12 0.51
N MET A 159 -11.15 -7.34 -0.35
CA MET A 159 -9.77 -7.63 -0.77
C MET A 159 -8.76 -7.58 0.38
N MET A 160 -9.03 -6.79 1.42
CA MET A 160 -8.20 -6.69 2.62
C MET A 160 -8.21 -7.99 3.44
N ASN A 161 -9.35 -8.70 3.43
CA ASN A 161 -9.44 -10.02 4.04
C ASN A 161 -8.98 -11.12 3.08
N THR A 162 -9.57 -11.24 1.90
CA THR A 162 -9.36 -12.43 1.05
C THR A 162 -7.95 -12.52 0.44
N MET A 163 -7.27 -11.39 0.23
CA MET A 163 -6.00 -11.28 -0.51
C MET A 163 -5.97 -11.97 -1.89
N ALA A 164 -7.15 -12.21 -2.49
CA ALA A 164 -7.31 -13.06 -3.68
C ALA A 164 -6.41 -12.63 -4.86
N GLY A 165 -6.25 -11.32 -5.07
CA GLY A 165 -5.39 -10.75 -6.11
C GLY A 165 -3.90 -11.04 -5.90
N VAL A 166 -3.41 -10.93 -4.66
CA VAL A 166 -2.00 -11.22 -4.33
C VAL A 166 -1.71 -12.71 -4.46
N ILE A 167 -2.60 -13.56 -3.93
CA ILE A 167 -2.47 -15.01 -3.96
C ILE A 167 -2.48 -15.51 -5.41
N SER A 168 -3.50 -15.13 -6.19
CA SER A 168 -3.60 -15.50 -7.60
C SER A 168 -2.44 -14.98 -8.43
N GLY A 169 -1.95 -13.78 -8.14
CA GLY A 169 -0.80 -13.21 -8.81
C GLY A 169 0.46 -14.05 -8.68
N LEU A 170 0.84 -14.41 -7.44
CA LEU A 170 2.03 -15.24 -7.24
C LEU A 170 1.83 -16.65 -7.81
N ARG A 171 0.69 -17.30 -7.49
CA ARG A 171 0.44 -18.67 -7.95
C ARG A 171 0.42 -18.76 -9.47
N TYR A 172 -0.22 -17.82 -10.17
CA TYR A 172 -0.27 -17.86 -11.63
C TYR A 172 1.12 -17.66 -12.24
N GLN A 173 1.86 -16.67 -11.74
CA GLN A 173 3.22 -16.40 -12.22
C GLN A 173 4.11 -17.63 -12.05
N TRP A 174 4.00 -18.31 -10.92
CA TRP A 174 4.85 -19.46 -10.60
C TRP A 174 4.25 -20.79 -11.06
N ALA A 175 3.23 -20.78 -11.93
CA ALA A 175 2.51 -21.97 -12.40
C ALA A 175 1.89 -22.87 -11.31
N GLY A 176 1.68 -22.32 -10.11
CA GLY A 176 0.84 -22.90 -9.07
C GLY A 176 -0.66 -22.83 -9.39
N GLN A 177 -1.07 -22.06 -10.40
CA GLN A 177 -2.42 -22.13 -10.99
C GLN A 177 -2.39 -21.82 -12.48
N SER A 178 -3.35 -22.34 -13.22
CA SER A 178 -3.44 -22.15 -14.67
C SER A 178 -4.21 -20.90 -15.09
N GLN A 179 -5.25 -20.54 -14.35
CA GLN A 179 -6.09 -19.40 -14.69
C GLN A 179 -5.56 -18.09 -14.10
N LYS A 180 -5.82 -16.96 -14.76
CA LYS A 180 -5.50 -15.61 -14.26
C LYS A 180 -6.45 -15.18 -13.12
N THR A 181 -7.67 -15.70 -13.14
CA THR A 181 -8.69 -15.47 -12.11
C THR A 181 -8.28 -16.12 -10.79
N ALA A 182 -8.73 -15.53 -9.69
CA ALA A 182 -8.40 -16.02 -8.37
C ALA A 182 -9.25 -17.24 -8.06
N ARG A 183 -8.58 -18.32 -7.63
CA ARG A 183 -9.21 -19.51 -7.09
C ARG A 183 -9.18 -19.53 -5.57
N TYR A 184 -8.15 -18.93 -4.99
CA TYR A 184 -7.83 -19.05 -3.58
C TYR A 184 -7.89 -17.71 -2.86
N GLY A 185 -8.42 -17.75 -1.64
CA GLY A 185 -8.31 -16.71 -0.63
C GLY A 185 -7.48 -17.19 0.56
N THR A 186 -7.33 -16.33 1.57
CA THR A 186 -6.75 -16.70 2.86
C THR A 186 -7.59 -17.71 3.63
N LEU A 187 -8.91 -17.67 3.40
CA LEU A 187 -9.91 -18.61 3.93
C LEU A 187 -10.86 -19.00 2.79
N SER A 188 -11.57 -20.11 2.98
CA SER A 188 -12.67 -20.49 2.09
C SER A 188 -13.86 -19.58 2.35
N ILE A 189 -14.44 -19.02 1.29
CA ILE A 189 -15.61 -18.15 1.37
C ILE A 189 -16.42 -18.25 0.07
N SER A 190 -17.74 -18.22 0.19
CA SER A 190 -18.66 -18.19 -0.94
C SER A 190 -19.50 -16.92 -0.88
N ASP A 191 -19.92 -16.47 -2.05
CA ASP A 191 -20.99 -15.52 -2.17
C ASP A 191 -22.34 -16.25 -2.05
N GLU A 192 -23.14 -15.83 -1.09
CA GLU A 192 -24.42 -16.47 -0.73
C GLU A 192 -25.61 -15.51 -0.95
N ASP A 193 -25.38 -14.28 -1.40
CA ASP A 193 -26.45 -13.29 -1.60
C ASP A 193 -27.26 -13.51 -2.89
N GLY A 194 -26.78 -14.38 -3.78
CA GLY A 194 -27.47 -14.79 -5.00
C GLY A 194 -27.31 -13.82 -6.19
N THR A 195 -26.58 -12.72 -6.03
CA THR A 195 -26.36 -11.72 -7.09
C THR A 195 -24.88 -11.41 -7.28
N VAL A 196 -24.18 -12.19 -8.10
CA VAL A 196 -22.75 -12.00 -8.37
C VAL A 196 -22.54 -11.18 -9.65
N PRO A 197 -22.01 -9.94 -9.59
CA PRO A 197 -21.81 -9.10 -10.77
C PRO A 197 -20.55 -9.54 -11.54
N HIS A 198 -20.60 -10.69 -12.22
CA HIS A 198 -19.47 -11.25 -12.96
C HIS A 198 -18.90 -10.30 -14.03
N LYS A 199 -19.75 -9.44 -14.62
CA LYS A 199 -19.31 -8.42 -15.59
C LYS A 199 -18.33 -7.42 -14.97
N GLU A 200 -18.39 -7.21 -13.66
CA GLU A 200 -17.50 -6.36 -12.87
C GLU A 200 -16.30 -7.12 -12.28
N GLY A 201 -16.16 -8.41 -12.58
CA GLY A 201 -15.07 -9.25 -12.08
C GLY A 201 -15.35 -9.96 -10.75
N ALA A 202 -16.60 -9.96 -10.29
CA ALA A 202 -16.98 -10.66 -9.07
C ALA A 202 -16.96 -12.20 -9.23
N LEU A 203 -16.67 -12.90 -8.14
CA LEU A 203 -16.47 -14.34 -8.04
C LEU A 203 -17.54 -14.97 -7.15
N ASP A 204 -17.97 -16.18 -7.48
CA ASP A 204 -18.93 -16.92 -6.64
C ASP A 204 -18.29 -17.44 -5.35
N LYS A 205 -16.99 -17.75 -5.39
CA LYS A 205 -16.28 -18.33 -4.24
C LYS A 205 -14.78 -18.23 -4.37
N LEU A 206 -14.12 -18.39 -3.23
CA LEU A 206 -12.69 -18.61 -3.08
C LEU A 206 -12.47 -19.82 -2.18
N GLU A 207 -11.57 -20.71 -2.58
CA GLU A 207 -11.09 -21.81 -1.75
C GLU A 207 -9.99 -21.31 -0.80
N GLU A 208 -9.82 -21.93 0.36
CA GLU A 208 -8.64 -21.68 1.18
C GLU A 208 -7.38 -22.11 0.43
N ILE A 209 -6.36 -21.25 0.43
CA ILE A 209 -5.06 -21.56 -0.16
C ILE A 209 -4.48 -22.87 0.43
N PRO A 210 -3.99 -23.81 -0.39
CA PRO A 210 -3.41 -25.06 0.11
C PRO A 210 -2.08 -24.85 0.81
N PHE A 211 -1.63 -25.85 1.57
CA PHE A 211 -0.31 -25.88 2.20
C PHE A 211 0.74 -26.49 1.27
N LEU A 212 2.02 -26.16 1.51
CA LEU A 212 3.14 -26.76 0.79
C LEU A 212 3.22 -28.26 1.08
N SER A 213 3.22 -28.67 2.34
CA SER A 213 3.27 -30.08 2.74
C SER A 213 2.55 -30.30 4.07
N THR A 214 2.28 -31.56 4.40
CA THR A 214 1.72 -31.95 5.70
C THR A 214 2.60 -31.49 6.86
N MET A 215 3.93 -31.42 6.68
CA MET A 215 4.88 -30.92 7.69
C MET A 215 4.75 -29.41 7.94
N THR A 216 4.24 -28.65 6.97
CA THR A 216 4.01 -27.20 7.11
C THR A 216 2.65 -26.86 7.73
N ILE A 217 1.81 -27.87 7.99
CA ILE A 217 0.53 -27.68 8.66
C ILE A 217 0.79 -27.47 10.16
N PRO A 218 0.31 -26.36 10.76
CA PRO A 218 0.40 -26.17 12.20
C PRO A 218 -0.19 -27.35 12.96
N LYS A 219 0.46 -27.78 14.06
CA LYS A 219 0.02 -28.95 14.84
C LYS A 219 -1.45 -28.85 15.29
N SER A 220 -1.93 -27.63 15.55
CA SER A 220 -3.33 -27.32 15.88
C SER A 220 -4.34 -27.66 14.77
N THR A 221 -3.89 -27.68 13.51
CA THR A 221 -4.73 -27.85 12.32
C THR A 221 -4.61 -29.24 11.70
N LEU A 222 -3.68 -30.09 12.18
CA LEU A 222 -3.47 -31.47 11.69
C LEU A 222 -4.71 -32.37 11.77
N LYS A 223 -5.71 -32.01 12.58
CA LYS A 223 -6.97 -32.78 12.70
C LYS A 223 -7.98 -32.52 11.58
N LEU A 224 -7.75 -31.51 10.74
CA LEU A 224 -8.59 -31.17 9.59
C LEU A 224 -7.94 -31.70 8.31
N SER A 225 -8.73 -32.24 7.37
CA SER A 225 -8.22 -32.59 6.04
C SER A 225 -7.95 -31.29 5.25
N VAL A 226 -6.72 -30.80 5.32
CA VAL A 226 -6.33 -29.55 4.67
C VAL A 226 -5.70 -29.82 3.30
N PRO A 227 -6.05 -29.06 2.24
CA PRO A 227 -5.51 -29.29 0.91
C PRO A 227 -4.00 -29.01 0.86
N VAL A 228 -3.24 -29.89 0.21
CA VAL A 228 -1.79 -29.80 0.01
C VAL A 228 -1.49 -29.73 -1.48
N SER A 229 -0.80 -28.69 -1.92
CA SER A 229 -0.47 -28.47 -3.35
C SER A 229 0.93 -28.95 -3.72
N ARG A 230 1.83 -29.10 -2.72
CA ARG A 230 3.28 -29.26 -2.94
C ARG A 230 3.94 -28.09 -3.64
N HIS A 231 3.30 -26.93 -3.75
CA HIS A 231 3.82 -25.79 -4.50
C HIS A 231 4.48 -24.74 -3.58
N PRO A 232 5.73 -24.30 -3.85
CA PRO A 232 6.47 -23.40 -2.95
C PRO A 232 5.84 -22.01 -2.77
N ALA A 233 5.04 -21.55 -3.75
CA ALA A 233 4.30 -20.29 -3.65
C ALA A 233 3.45 -20.21 -2.37
N ASP A 234 2.90 -21.33 -1.90
CA ASP A 234 1.99 -21.35 -0.75
C ASP A 234 2.66 -21.12 0.58
N ARG A 235 3.92 -21.54 0.70
CA ARG A 235 4.76 -21.22 1.84
C ARG A 235 5.18 -19.76 1.81
N ILE A 236 5.57 -19.25 0.64
CA ILE A 236 6.01 -17.85 0.48
C ILE A 236 4.87 -16.89 0.84
N LEU A 237 3.66 -17.13 0.35
CA LEU A 237 2.49 -16.31 0.67
C LEU A 237 2.24 -16.25 2.17
N ARG A 238 2.30 -17.39 2.87
CA ARG A 238 2.11 -17.45 4.33
C ARG A 238 3.22 -16.75 5.11
N GLN A 239 4.48 -16.96 4.73
CA GLN A 239 5.62 -16.42 5.47
C GLN A 239 5.82 -14.93 5.25
N GLN A 240 5.54 -14.42 4.05
CA GLN A 240 5.88 -13.06 3.64
C GLN A 240 4.66 -12.16 3.51
N CYS A 241 3.57 -12.66 2.92
CA CYS A 241 2.42 -11.82 2.57
C CYS A 241 1.36 -11.80 3.68
N PHE A 242 1.15 -12.93 4.35
CA PHE A 242 0.08 -13.04 5.36
C PHE A 242 0.43 -12.36 6.70
N GLN A 243 1.66 -11.83 6.86
CA GLN A 243 1.97 -10.95 8.00
C GLN A 243 1.17 -9.63 7.99
N CYS A 244 0.67 -9.21 6.82
CA CYS A 244 -0.15 -8.02 6.63
C CYS A 244 -1.64 -8.34 6.46
N HIS A 245 -2.03 -9.62 6.49
CA HIS A 245 -3.41 -10.03 6.35
C HIS A 245 -4.25 -9.54 7.54
N LEU A 246 -5.47 -9.04 7.25
CA LEU A 246 -6.33 -8.35 8.21
C LEU A 246 -6.59 -9.15 9.49
N ASP A 247 -6.79 -10.46 9.38
CA ASP A 247 -7.08 -11.33 10.51
C ASP A 247 -5.88 -12.17 10.98
N SER A 248 -4.67 -11.89 10.48
CA SER A 248 -3.44 -12.57 10.90
C SER A 248 -2.71 -11.82 12.01
N PRO A 249 -2.01 -12.52 12.92
CA PRO A 249 -1.22 -11.87 13.96
C PRO A 249 -0.07 -11.07 13.33
N PRO A 250 0.35 -9.95 13.96
CA PRO A 250 1.52 -9.21 13.50
C PRO A 250 2.80 -10.03 13.65
N ALA A 251 3.84 -9.65 12.89
CA ALA A 251 5.17 -10.21 13.11
C ALA A 251 5.76 -9.73 14.45
N GLU A 252 6.77 -10.44 14.95
CA GLU A 252 7.46 -10.07 16.18
C GLU A 252 8.00 -8.63 16.12
N GLY A 253 7.83 -7.89 17.22
CA GLY A 253 8.20 -6.47 17.31
C GLY A 253 7.25 -5.50 16.61
N GLN A 254 6.13 -5.98 16.06
CA GLN A 254 5.07 -5.14 15.48
C GLN A 254 3.78 -5.28 16.27
N TYR A 255 3.04 -4.18 16.38
CA TYR A 255 1.87 -4.12 17.24
C TYR A 255 0.66 -3.64 16.47
N ARG A 256 -0.32 -4.53 16.31
CA ARG A 256 -1.66 -4.28 15.80
C ARG A 256 -2.58 -5.41 16.23
N SER A 257 -3.88 -5.17 16.18
CA SER A 257 -4.88 -6.21 16.40
C SER A 257 -5.23 -6.97 15.10
N GLN A 258 -6.30 -7.75 15.13
CA GLN A 258 -6.87 -8.53 14.01
C GLN A 258 -8.33 -8.19 13.80
N GLY A 259 -8.81 -8.41 12.57
CA GLY A 259 -10.20 -8.16 12.17
C GLY A 259 -10.53 -6.67 12.23
N CYS A 260 -11.71 -6.30 12.74
CA CYS A 260 -12.14 -4.89 12.73
C CYS A 260 -11.19 -3.98 13.56
N SER A 261 -10.69 -4.48 14.69
CA SER A 261 -9.79 -3.69 15.55
C SER A 261 -8.41 -3.47 14.96
N ALA A 262 -8.01 -4.20 13.91
CA ALA A 262 -6.76 -3.95 13.19
C ALA A 262 -6.71 -2.54 12.57
N CYS A 263 -7.87 -1.99 12.20
CA CYS A 263 -7.98 -0.62 11.67
C CYS A 263 -8.54 0.35 12.70
N HIS A 264 -9.48 -0.09 13.53
CA HIS A 264 -10.25 0.79 14.39
C HIS A 264 -9.64 1.03 15.77
N PHE A 265 -8.60 0.28 16.16
CA PHE A 265 -7.85 0.51 17.41
C PHE A 265 -6.41 0.87 17.10
N GLU A 266 -5.92 1.94 17.72
CA GLU A 266 -4.55 2.40 17.53
C GLU A 266 -3.59 1.72 18.49
N TYR A 267 -2.41 1.37 17.99
CA TYR A 267 -1.30 0.86 18.77
C TYR A 267 -0.16 1.89 18.74
N SER A 268 0.54 2.04 19.86
CA SER A 268 1.81 2.76 19.91
C SER A 268 2.91 1.91 19.25
N SER A 269 4.01 2.55 18.85
CA SER A 269 5.17 1.84 18.29
C SER A 269 5.80 0.84 19.27
N SER A 270 5.64 1.07 20.58
CA SER A 270 6.06 0.16 21.65
C SER A 270 5.02 -0.91 21.99
N GLY A 271 3.79 -0.79 21.47
CA GLY A 271 2.68 -1.68 21.78
C GLY A 271 2.22 -1.62 23.23
N LEU A 272 2.58 -0.56 23.96
CA LEU A 272 2.24 -0.35 25.36
C LEU A 272 0.89 0.36 25.50
N TYR A 273 0.17 -0.01 26.55
CA TYR A 273 -1.06 0.66 26.97
C TYR A 273 -0.74 2.01 27.64
N GLU A 274 -1.44 3.06 27.22
CA GLU A 274 -1.29 4.43 27.74
C GLU A 274 -2.55 4.91 28.50
N GLY A 275 -3.55 4.04 28.68
CA GLY A 275 -4.77 4.38 29.42
C GLY A 275 -4.66 4.20 30.93
N ASN A 276 -5.80 4.37 31.63
CA ASN A 276 -5.88 4.42 33.10
C ASN A 276 -6.40 3.16 33.78
N ASP A 277 -6.76 2.13 33.02
CA ASP A 277 -7.15 0.84 33.58
C ASP A 277 -5.99 0.21 34.37
N PRO A 278 -6.12 0.00 35.69
CA PRO A 278 -5.06 -0.51 36.54
C PRO A 278 -4.76 -2.00 36.29
N THR A 279 -5.64 -2.72 35.61
CA THR A 279 -5.49 -4.16 35.34
C THR A 279 -4.80 -4.43 34.00
N ILE A 280 -4.64 -3.40 33.16
CA ILE A 280 -3.91 -3.50 31.90
C ILE A 280 -2.48 -3.03 32.13
N SER A 281 -1.52 -3.92 31.88
CA SER A 281 -0.11 -3.61 32.08
C SER A 281 0.35 -2.51 31.13
N ARG A 282 0.96 -1.46 31.70
CA ARG A 282 1.59 -0.35 30.96
C ARG A 282 3.03 -0.64 30.55
N THR A 283 3.59 -1.76 31.02
CA THR A 283 4.99 -2.16 30.78
C THR A 283 5.11 -3.38 29.89
N LYS A 284 4.04 -4.17 29.74
CA LYS A 284 4.00 -5.31 28.82
C LYS A 284 3.42 -4.87 27.47
N PRO A 285 4.12 -5.13 26.35
CA PRO A 285 3.63 -4.80 25.03
C PRO A 285 2.53 -5.78 24.58
N GLY A 286 1.81 -5.42 23.51
CA GLY A 286 0.71 -6.22 22.94
C GLY A 286 -0.68 -5.65 23.24
N HIS A 287 -0.76 -4.43 23.77
CA HIS A 287 -2.01 -3.73 24.05
C HIS A 287 -2.20 -2.55 23.10
N ALA A 288 -3.46 -2.29 22.73
CA ALA A 288 -3.80 -1.05 22.05
C ALA A 288 -3.42 0.14 22.95
N ARG A 289 -3.08 1.27 22.33
CA ARG A 289 -2.67 2.48 23.04
C ARG A 289 -3.73 2.93 24.04
N PHE A 290 -4.99 2.88 23.62
CA PHE A 290 -6.17 3.14 24.45
C PHE A 290 -7.27 2.14 24.12
N HIS A 291 -8.21 1.95 25.05
CA HIS A 291 -9.46 1.25 24.77
C HIS A 291 -10.43 2.20 24.05
N LYS A 292 -10.14 2.55 22.79
CA LYS A 292 -10.89 3.53 22.01
C LYS A 292 -10.99 3.12 20.54
N ILE A 293 -12.23 3.13 20.02
CA ILE A 293 -12.52 2.92 18.61
C ILE A 293 -12.41 4.24 17.86
N ARG A 294 -11.69 4.23 16.74
CA ARG A 294 -11.69 5.30 15.75
C ARG A 294 -12.57 4.92 14.57
N THR A 295 -13.67 5.64 14.35
CA THR A 295 -14.55 5.42 13.19
C THR A 295 -13.80 5.58 11.87
N ILE A 296 -12.89 6.55 11.80
CA ILE A 296 -12.03 6.82 10.64
C ILE A 296 -10.58 6.57 11.11
N PRO A 297 -9.93 5.47 10.69
CA PRO A 297 -8.56 5.11 11.10
C PRO A 297 -7.50 6.15 10.73
N ALA A 298 -6.47 6.42 11.52
CA ALA A 298 -5.40 7.32 11.07
C ALA A 298 -4.55 6.69 9.94
N ARG A 299 -3.88 7.53 9.13
CA ARG A 299 -2.90 7.07 8.12
C ARG A 299 -1.82 6.15 8.72
N SER A 300 -1.39 6.45 9.95
CA SER A 300 -0.42 5.64 10.70
C SER A 300 -0.85 4.18 10.83
N THR A 301 -2.16 3.91 10.98
CA THR A 301 -2.70 2.54 11.03
C THR A 301 -2.60 1.85 9.66
N CYS A 302 -2.89 2.56 8.57
CA CYS A 302 -2.81 1.99 7.22
C CYS A 302 -1.38 1.55 6.89
N VAL A 303 -0.37 2.38 7.20
CA VAL A 303 1.04 2.12 6.85
C VAL A 303 1.69 1.02 7.69
N GLN A 304 1.07 0.55 8.78
CA GLN A 304 1.55 -0.63 9.51
C GLN A 304 1.59 -1.89 8.63
N CYS A 305 0.64 -2.02 7.71
CA CYS A 305 0.59 -3.06 6.68
C CYS A 305 1.09 -2.54 5.32
N HIS A 306 0.73 -1.31 4.95
CA HIS A 306 1.07 -0.67 3.68
C HIS A 306 2.42 0.07 3.72
N ARG A 307 3.47 -0.56 4.26
CA ARG A 307 4.77 0.10 4.57
C ARG A 307 5.47 0.74 3.39
N SER A 308 5.30 0.20 2.18
CA SER A 308 5.87 0.82 0.99
C SER A 308 5.30 2.21 0.68
N PHE A 309 4.18 2.57 1.31
CA PHE A 309 3.57 3.90 1.22
C PHE A 309 4.02 4.85 2.34
N ASP A 310 4.73 4.34 3.35
CA ASP A 310 5.37 5.15 4.41
C ASP A 310 6.53 6.02 3.85
N LEU A 311 6.97 5.72 2.62
CA LEU A 311 7.93 6.55 1.87
C LEU A 311 7.43 7.98 1.61
N GLN A 312 6.12 8.22 1.73
CA GLN A 312 5.57 9.57 1.66
C GLN A 312 5.58 10.20 3.06
N THR A 313 6.46 11.18 3.27
CA THR A 313 6.57 11.87 4.56
C THR A 313 5.24 12.51 4.96
N LEU A 314 4.93 12.48 6.26
CA LEU A 314 3.79 13.19 6.83
C LEU A 314 3.89 14.67 6.44
N GLY A 315 2.85 15.20 5.78
CA GLY A 315 2.63 16.65 5.83
C GLY A 315 2.50 16.99 7.31
N SER A 316 3.36 17.88 7.80
CA SER A 316 3.44 18.28 9.21
C SER A 316 2.07 18.30 9.88
N ALA A 317 1.89 17.44 10.88
CA ALA A 317 0.86 17.68 11.87
C ALA A 317 1.13 19.07 12.45
N SER A 318 0.14 19.97 12.33
CA SER A 318 0.07 21.30 12.89
C SER A 318 1.05 21.56 14.06
N GLU A 319 2.14 22.26 13.78
CA GLU A 319 2.64 23.23 14.75
C GLU A 319 1.63 24.39 14.77
N PRO A 320 1.25 24.91 15.95
CA PRO A 320 0.37 26.07 16.02
C PRO A 320 1.07 27.23 15.33
N GLN A 321 0.49 27.71 14.22
CA GLN A 321 0.95 28.94 13.59
C GLN A 321 0.65 30.10 14.53
N GLU A 322 1.70 30.80 14.97
CA GLU A 322 1.56 32.16 15.51
C GLU A 322 0.92 33.05 14.44
N GLU A 323 -0.01 33.90 14.88
CA GLU A 323 -0.74 34.83 14.03
C GLU A 323 0.23 35.77 13.29
N PRO A 324 -0.01 36.07 12.00
CA PRO A 324 0.84 36.99 11.27
C PRO A 324 0.53 38.43 11.68
N ASP A 325 1.47 39.06 12.38
CA ASP A 325 1.49 40.50 12.55
C ASP A 325 1.58 41.20 11.18
N SER A 326 0.83 42.30 11.10
CA SER A 326 0.58 43.17 9.95
C SER A 326 1.82 43.55 9.14
N TYR A 327 1.76 43.34 7.82
CA TYR A 327 2.63 44.01 6.86
C TYR A 327 2.00 45.36 6.46
N GLU A 328 2.66 46.46 6.85
CA GLU A 328 2.47 47.75 6.20
C GLU A 328 3.16 47.73 4.82
N GLU A 329 2.42 48.27 3.84
CA GLU A 329 2.86 48.54 2.48
C GLU A 329 4.06 49.49 2.47
N ASN A 330 5.07 49.23 1.63
CA ASN A 330 5.69 50.34 0.93
C ASN A 330 6.33 49.95 -0.40
N GLU A 331 6.24 50.93 -1.29
CA GLU A 331 6.22 50.85 -2.74
C GLU A 331 7.59 50.58 -3.39
N SER A 332 7.49 50.07 -4.61
CA SER A 332 8.56 49.97 -5.61
C SER A 332 9.01 51.33 -6.13
N GLU A 333 10.32 51.55 -6.26
CA GLU A 333 10.88 52.44 -7.29
C GLU A 333 12.07 51.78 -8.02
N GLU A 334 11.96 51.79 -9.35
CA GLU A 334 12.96 51.41 -10.35
C GLU A 334 14.06 52.47 -10.46
N ILE A 335 15.34 52.11 -10.73
CA ILE A 335 16.24 52.87 -11.63
C ILE A 335 17.25 51.93 -12.34
N PHE A 336 17.38 52.14 -13.66
CA PHE A 336 18.23 51.50 -14.69
C PHE A 336 19.77 51.69 -14.56
N GLY A 337 20.53 50.60 -14.81
CA GLY A 337 21.80 50.43 -15.59
C GLY A 337 23.09 51.27 -15.30
N PRO A 338 24.28 50.96 -15.90
CA PRO A 338 24.61 49.89 -16.87
C PRO A 338 25.95 49.10 -16.61
N LEU A 339 26.18 48.10 -17.46
CA LEU A 339 27.36 47.24 -17.64
C LEU A 339 28.71 47.98 -17.80
N LEU A 340 29.81 47.39 -17.31
CA LEU A 340 31.17 47.45 -17.90
C LEU A 340 32.04 46.22 -17.52
N SER A 341 33.06 45.99 -18.35
CA SER A 341 33.77 44.76 -18.72
C SER A 341 35.07 44.42 -17.98
N GLU A 342 35.52 43.17 -18.22
CA GLU A 342 36.85 42.53 -18.19
C GLU A 342 38.12 43.18 -17.57
N SER A 343 38.94 42.27 -17.01
CA SER A 343 40.43 42.23 -16.88
C SER A 343 41.11 42.78 -15.62
N ASP A 344 41.83 41.87 -14.93
CA ASP A 344 43.20 41.93 -14.35
C ASP A 344 43.29 41.08 -13.06
N MET A 345 44.06 39.98 -13.03
CA MET A 345 45.50 39.93 -12.66
C MET A 345 45.80 40.71 -11.35
N THR A 346 46.43 40.23 -10.29
CA THR A 346 47.49 39.22 -10.14
C THR A 346 47.82 39.00 -8.65
N ASN A 347 48.41 37.84 -8.35
CA ASN A 347 49.45 37.55 -7.35
C ASN A 347 49.27 37.85 -5.85
N LYS A 348 49.50 36.82 -5.02
CA LYS A 348 50.79 36.66 -4.30
C LYS A 348 50.96 35.32 -3.54
N ILE A 349 52.02 34.59 -3.98
CA ILE A 349 53.06 33.88 -3.20
C ILE A 349 52.73 32.43 -2.78
N ILE A 350 53.33 31.35 -3.33
CA ILE A 350 54.75 30.90 -3.56
C ILE A 350 55.45 30.34 -2.30
N ARG A 351 55.57 29.00 -2.22
CA ARG A 351 56.80 28.15 -2.12
C ARG A 351 56.42 26.78 -1.51
N GLN A 352 56.48 25.64 -2.21
CA GLN A 352 57.58 24.87 -2.83
C GLN A 352 58.43 24.01 -1.86
N GLU A 353 58.80 22.84 -2.40
CA GLU A 353 59.82 21.83 -2.01
C GLU A 353 59.33 20.65 -1.15
N GLU A 354 59.65 19.38 -1.40
CA GLU A 354 60.32 18.61 -2.49
C GLU A 354 60.19 17.11 -2.09
N GLU A 355 60.11 16.18 -3.06
CA GLU A 355 60.30 14.71 -2.87
C GLU A 355 61.83 14.35 -2.78
N PRO A 356 62.38 13.09 -2.80
CA PRO A 356 61.79 11.74 -3.05
C PRO A 356 62.47 10.49 -2.36
N VAL A 357 62.00 9.28 -2.76
CA VAL A 357 62.74 7.99 -2.98
C VAL A 357 62.66 6.79 -1.97
N GLN A 358 62.01 5.71 -2.49
CA GLN A 358 62.22 4.22 -2.48
C GLN A 358 62.02 3.24 -1.30
N ASP A 359 61.22 2.22 -1.67
CA ASP A 359 61.30 0.74 -1.51
C ASP A 359 61.36 0.08 -0.12
N SER A 360 60.30 -0.68 0.23
CA SER A 360 60.36 -2.15 0.31
C SER A 360 59.00 -2.77 0.72
N GLU A 361 58.81 -4.02 0.31
CA GLU A 361 57.61 -4.87 0.41
C GLU A 361 57.14 -5.18 1.85
N VAL A 362 55.85 -5.61 1.97
CA VAL A 362 55.33 -6.79 2.70
C VAL A 362 53.95 -6.55 3.36
N MET A 363 52.95 -7.26 2.80
CA MET A 363 51.74 -7.90 3.39
C MET A 363 51.00 -7.30 4.61
N GLU A 364 49.77 -6.86 4.30
CA GLU A 364 48.48 -7.06 5.00
C GLU A 364 48.47 -7.47 6.49
N ASP A 365 47.95 -6.59 7.34
CA ASP A 365 46.77 -6.86 8.19
C ASP A 365 46.18 -5.53 8.73
N ILE A 366 45.03 -5.08 8.22
CA ILE A 366 44.35 -3.86 8.69
C ILE A 366 43.21 -4.30 9.61
N THR A 367 43.40 -4.07 10.92
CA THR A 367 42.30 -3.97 11.88
C THR A 367 42.16 -2.51 12.28
N GLU A 368 41.13 -1.83 11.76
CA GLU A 368 40.72 -0.50 12.24
C GLU A 368 39.20 -0.41 12.44
N PRO A 369 38.75 0.48 13.34
CA PRO A 369 37.49 0.37 14.06
C PRO A 369 36.31 0.98 13.29
N VAL A 370 35.12 0.46 13.60
CA VAL A 370 33.83 0.95 13.07
C VAL A 370 33.53 2.34 13.62
N GLU A 371 33.59 3.37 12.77
CA GLU A 371 32.98 4.67 13.01
C GLU A 371 31.47 4.63 12.70
N ILE A 372 30.68 5.19 13.62
CA ILE A 372 29.24 5.41 13.50
C ILE A 372 29.02 6.72 12.72
N PRO A 373 28.32 6.75 11.57
CA PRO A 373 28.12 8.01 10.86
C PRO A 373 27.10 8.90 11.56
N ALA A 374 27.50 10.15 11.78
CA ALA A 374 26.68 11.23 12.30
C ALA A 374 25.57 11.69 11.31
N ILE A 375 24.55 12.29 11.91
CA ILE A 375 23.33 12.84 11.30
C ILE A 375 23.66 13.89 10.23
N VAL A 376 23.16 13.70 9.01
CA VAL A 376 23.37 14.61 7.87
C VAL A 376 22.31 15.71 7.88
N ASN A 377 22.78 16.96 7.84
CA ASN A 377 22.00 18.20 7.81
C ASN A 377 21.49 18.47 6.38
N LEU A 378 20.18 18.71 6.18
CA LEU A 378 19.51 18.84 4.89
C LEU A 378 19.12 20.31 4.60
N THR A 379 20.00 21.10 3.98
CA THR A 379 19.60 22.36 3.30
C THR A 379 20.52 22.64 2.09
N LYS A 380 20.11 22.18 0.91
CA LYS A 380 20.35 22.76 -0.43
C LYS A 380 19.72 21.86 -1.51
N ASP A 381 19.30 22.49 -2.60
CA ASP A 381 18.30 22.06 -3.60
C ASP A 381 18.21 20.56 -3.97
N PRO A 382 17.00 20.01 -4.20
CA PRO A 382 16.83 18.58 -4.42
C PRO A 382 17.27 18.16 -5.84
N PRO A 383 18.05 17.07 -5.97
CA PRO A 383 18.42 16.52 -7.27
C PRO A 383 17.22 15.83 -7.96
N LEU A 384 17.17 15.97 -9.29
CA LEU A 384 16.10 15.50 -10.18
C LEU A 384 16.12 13.98 -10.49
N TYR A 385 16.95 13.18 -9.83
CA TYR A 385 17.06 11.74 -10.08
C TYR A 385 16.77 10.90 -8.85
N VAL A 386 15.94 9.87 -9.07
CA VAL A 386 15.41 8.98 -8.06
C VAL A 386 16.43 7.88 -7.76
N GLY A 387 17.11 8.00 -6.62
CA GLY A 387 18.01 6.99 -6.08
C GLY A 387 18.48 7.43 -4.69
N LYS A 388 18.03 6.73 -3.64
CA LYS A 388 18.35 6.99 -2.21
C LYS A 388 18.20 8.46 -1.75
N GLY A 389 17.12 9.12 -2.17
CA GLY A 389 16.71 10.45 -1.68
C GLY A 389 15.27 10.45 -1.16
N GLN A 390 14.84 11.55 -0.52
CA GLN A 390 13.44 11.75 -0.13
C GLN A 390 12.54 11.63 -1.36
N VAL A 391 11.55 10.74 -1.27
CA VAL A 391 10.65 10.45 -2.38
C VAL A 391 9.70 11.62 -2.57
N LYS A 392 9.44 12.03 -3.82
CA LYS A 392 8.45 13.08 -4.07
C LYS A 392 7.06 12.58 -3.66
N ASN A 393 6.48 13.25 -2.68
CA ASN A 393 5.15 12.94 -2.16
C ASN A 393 4.09 13.07 -3.25
N ASP A 394 3.09 12.20 -3.20
CA ASP A 394 1.88 12.35 -4.01
C ASP A 394 1.26 13.73 -3.76
N VAL A 395 0.80 14.38 -4.83
CA VAL A 395 0.24 15.74 -4.76
C VAL A 395 -0.97 15.85 -3.82
N HIS A 396 -1.75 14.78 -3.66
CA HIS A 396 -2.90 14.76 -2.74
C HIS A 396 -2.41 14.70 -1.30
N THR A 397 -1.47 13.79 -0.99
CA THR A 397 -0.81 13.73 0.33
C THR A 397 -0.14 15.05 0.68
N ALA A 398 0.59 15.65 -0.26
CA ALA A 398 1.26 16.94 -0.06
C ALA A 398 0.29 18.09 0.22
N ARG A 399 -0.97 17.98 -0.21
CA ARG A 399 -2.04 18.95 0.11
C ARG A 399 -2.75 18.68 1.44
N GLY A 400 -2.43 17.57 2.10
CA GLY A 400 -2.99 17.17 3.39
C GLY A 400 -4.16 16.18 3.29
N MET A 401 -4.31 15.48 2.15
CA MET A 401 -5.26 14.37 2.04
C MET A 401 -4.63 13.07 2.54
N ASP A 402 -5.43 12.23 3.19
CA ASP A 402 -5.06 10.90 3.65
C ASP A 402 -5.70 9.77 2.83
N CYS A 403 -5.26 8.54 3.06
CA CYS A 403 -5.71 7.36 2.30
C CYS A 403 -7.23 7.24 2.20
N MET A 404 -7.96 7.53 3.29
CA MET A 404 -9.42 7.42 3.30
C MET A 404 -10.11 8.62 2.66
N ASP A 405 -9.44 9.72 2.38
CA ASP A 405 -10.06 10.83 1.65
C ASP A 405 -10.31 10.45 0.18
N CYS A 406 -9.50 9.52 -0.35
CA CYS A 406 -9.71 8.89 -1.66
C CYS A 406 -10.50 7.58 -1.55
N HIS A 407 -10.10 6.67 -0.64
CA HIS A 407 -10.75 5.37 -0.52
C HIS A 407 -12.09 5.45 0.22
N THR A 408 -13.13 4.87 -0.38
CA THR A 408 -14.46 4.79 0.24
C THR A 408 -14.52 3.67 1.28
N GLN A 409 -15.57 3.66 2.11
CA GLN A 409 -15.80 2.50 2.98
C GLN A 409 -15.99 1.21 2.18
N LEU A 410 -16.53 1.32 0.95
CA LEU A 410 -16.78 0.20 0.06
C LEU A 410 -15.50 -0.32 -0.58
N ASP A 411 -14.52 0.55 -0.85
CA ASP A 411 -13.21 0.14 -1.34
C ASP A 411 -12.42 -0.67 -0.28
N ILE A 412 -12.51 -0.25 0.99
CA ILE A 412 -11.71 -0.81 2.09
C ILE A 412 -12.40 -1.99 2.75
N MET A 413 -13.65 -1.80 3.19
CA MET A 413 -14.45 -2.82 3.87
C MET A 413 -15.15 -3.75 2.88
N GLY A 414 -15.09 -3.49 1.58
CA GLY A 414 -15.81 -4.24 0.55
C GLY A 414 -17.23 -3.72 0.33
N ASP A 415 -17.79 -4.06 -0.83
CA ASP A 415 -19.16 -3.74 -1.22
C ASP A 415 -20.09 -4.95 -1.24
N GLY A 416 -19.68 -6.03 -0.56
CA GLY A 416 -20.45 -7.26 -0.48
C GLY A 416 -20.10 -8.29 -1.54
N ASN A 417 -19.18 -8.00 -2.47
CA ASN A 417 -18.77 -8.95 -3.52
C ASN A 417 -17.34 -9.47 -3.31
N LEU A 418 -17.09 -10.70 -3.75
CA LEU A 418 -15.74 -11.26 -3.84
C LEU A 418 -15.10 -10.86 -5.17
N TYR A 419 -13.92 -10.24 -5.16
CA TYR A 419 -13.22 -9.85 -6.39
C TYR A 419 -11.93 -10.64 -6.61
N SER A 420 -11.54 -10.81 -7.87
CA SER A 420 -10.27 -11.46 -8.20
C SER A 420 -9.07 -10.55 -8.06
N LYS A 421 -9.24 -9.25 -8.28
CA LYS A 421 -8.17 -8.25 -8.40
C LYS A 421 -8.55 -6.95 -7.71
N GLN A 422 -7.54 -6.23 -7.23
CA GLN A 422 -7.70 -4.95 -6.53
C GLN A 422 -8.42 -3.90 -7.39
N HIS A 423 -8.12 -3.82 -8.69
CA HIS A 423 -8.73 -2.82 -9.59
C HIS A 423 -10.21 -3.09 -9.92
N GLU A 424 -10.69 -4.31 -9.64
CA GLU A 424 -12.11 -4.70 -9.73
C GLU A 424 -12.83 -4.29 -8.45
N ALA A 425 -12.17 -4.37 -7.28
CA ALA A 425 -12.76 -3.97 -6.00
C ALA A 425 -12.83 -2.45 -5.81
N VAL A 426 -11.84 -1.71 -6.29
CA VAL A 426 -11.74 -0.25 -6.09
C VAL A 426 -12.53 0.52 -7.15
N GLU A 427 -13.50 1.32 -6.71
CA GLU A 427 -14.40 2.08 -7.59
C GLU A 427 -13.90 3.49 -7.92
N ILE A 428 -13.14 4.12 -7.00
CA ILE A 428 -12.70 5.51 -7.18
C ILE A 428 -11.72 5.66 -8.35
N ARG A 429 -11.98 6.64 -9.23
CA ARG A 429 -11.14 7.00 -10.38
C ARG A 429 -10.72 8.47 -10.33
N CYS A 430 -9.69 8.82 -11.10
CA CYS A 430 -9.28 10.23 -11.24
C CYS A 430 -10.43 11.03 -11.86
N GLU A 431 -11.09 10.45 -12.86
CA GLU A 431 -12.22 11.00 -13.60
C GLU A 431 -13.45 11.23 -12.70
N THR A 432 -13.59 10.48 -11.60
CA THR A 432 -14.67 10.66 -10.60
C THR A 432 -14.62 12.05 -9.96
N CYS A 433 -13.42 12.58 -9.71
CA CYS A 433 -13.25 13.88 -9.05
C CYS A 433 -12.89 14.99 -10.02
N HIS A 434 -12.01 14.69 -10.99
CA HIS A 434 -11.44 15.69 -11.89
C HIS A 434 -12.14 15.79 -13.25
N GLY A 435 -12.98 14.80 -13.60
CA GLY A 435 -13.56 14.66 -14.93
C GLY A 435 -12.50 14.23 -15.94
N ASP A 436 -12.79 14.45 -17.21
CA ASP A 436 -11.84 14.28 -18.29
C ASP A 436 -11.82 15.52 -19.19
N SER A 437 -11.01 15.47 -20.25
CA SER A 437 -10.88 16.57 -21.22
C SER A 437 -12.17 16.93 -21.97
N ARG A 438 -13.20 16.08 -21.93
CA ARG A 438 -14.45 16.22 -22.70
C ARG A 438 -15.63 16.56 -21.79
N SER A 439 -15.60 16.06 -20.56
CA SER A 439 -16.70 16.10 -19.62
C SER A 439 -16.22 16.43 -18.22
N TYR A 440 -17.00 17.26 -17.53
CA TYR A 440 -16.85 17.45 -16.09
C TYR A 440 -17.23 16.16 -15.33
N PRO A 441 -16.81 16.01 -14.06
CA PRO A 441 -17.26 14.91 -13.22
C PRO A 441 -18.78 14.75 -13.24
N TYR A 442 -19.25 13.50 -13.23
CA TYR A 442 -20.67 13.25 -13.05
C TYR A 442 -21.07 13.56 -11.60
N ILE A 443 -22.14 14.34 -11.44
CA ILE A 443 -22.65 14.76 -10.13
C ILE A 443 -24.13 14.40 -10.00
N SER A 444 -24.57 14.16 -8.77
CA SER A 444 -25.96 13.89 -8.44
C SER A 444 -26.33 14.54 -7.12
N GLN A 445 -27.53 15.11 -7.06
CA GLN A 445 -28.05 15.74 -5.86
C GLN A 445 -28.55 14.70 -4.85
N ILE A 446 -28.35 14.97 -3.57
CA ILE A 446 -29.01 14.21 -2.50
C ILE A 446 -30.48 14.64 -2.44
N VAL A 447 -31.38 13.73 -2.78
CA VAL A 447 -32.84 13.97 -2.79
C VAL A 447 -33.58 13.19 -1.71
N ASP A 448 -32.90 12.24 -1.07
CA ASP A 448 -33.45 11.37 -0.04
C ASP A 448 -32.78 11.70 1.31
N PRO A 449 -33.54 11.99 2.39
CA PRO A 449 -32.98 12.21 3.72
C PRO A 449 -32.25 10.98 4.29
N GLU A 450 -32.57 9.78 3.82
CA GLU A 450 -31.95 8.52 4.26
C GLU A 450 -30.76 8.08 3.37
N ASP A 451 -30.34 8.94 2.44
CA ASP A 451 -29.20 8.66 1.55
C ASP A 451 -27.94 8.33 2.35
N SER A 452 -27.25 7.27 1.94
CA SER A 452 -25.97 6.84 2.53
C SER A 452 -24.93 7.97 2.63
N ALA A 453 -24.94 8.94 1.70
CA ALA A 453 -24.02 10.08 1.73
C ALA A 453 -24.25 11.00 2.93
N ILE A 454 -25.50 11.12 3.41
CA ILE A 454 -25.82 11.82 4.68
C ILE A 454 -25.35 10.94 5.83
N ARG A 455 -25.81 9.69 5.90
CA ARG A 455 -25.52 8.78 7.02
C ARG A 455 -24.03 8.61 7.30
N VAL A 456 -23.23 8.34 6.27
CA VAL A 456 -21.79 8.06 6.41
C VAL A 456 -21.00 9.32 6.78
N SER A 457 -21.40 10.49 6.29
CA SER A 457 -20.68 11.75 6.55
C SER A 457 -20.92 12.34 7.94
N LYS A 458 -21.88 11.83 8.72
CA LYS A 458 -22.06 12.20 10.14
C LYS A 458 -20.80 12.07 10.99
N HIS A 459 -19.87 11.21 10.57
CA HIS A 459 -18.60 10.98 11.27
C HIS A 459 -17.45 11.88 10.79
N TYR A 460 -17.69 12.76 9.81
CA TYR A 460 -16.67 13.65 9.26
C TYR A 460 -16.54 14.89 10.12
N LYS A 461 -15.33 15.42 10.23
CA LYS A 461 -15.06 16.60 11.08
C LYS A 461 -15.82 17.85 10.63
N ASN A 462 -16.10 18.00 9.33
CA ASN A 462 -16.89 19.11 8.78
C ASN A 462 -18.42 18.88 8.86
N GLY A 463 -18.87 17.86 9.60
CA GLY A 463 -20.27 17.51 9.73
C GLY A 463 -20.85 16.69 8.57
N SER A 464 -22.13 16.37 8.72
CA SER A 464 -22.92 15.58 7.77
C SER A 464 -23.27 16.39 6.51
N ASN A 465 -23.33 15.71 5.38
CA ASN A 465 -24.03 16.20 4.19
C ASN A 465 -25.54 16.33 4.48
N LYS A 466 -26.23 17.09 3.64
CA LYS A 466 -27.66 17.36 3.73
C LYS A 466 -28.36 17.19 2.38
N MET A 467 -29.68 17.05 2.41
CA MET A 467 -30.48 17.10 1.19
C MET A 467 -30.19 18.38 0.42
N GLY A 468 -30.16 18.27 -0.90
CA GLY A 468 -29.81 19.36 -1.81
C GLY A 468 -28.32 19.49 -2.10
N ASP A 469 -27.43 18.86 -1.32
CA ASP A 469 -25.99 18.83 -1.63
C ASP A 469 -25.75 18.03 -2.93
N TRP A 470 -24.87 18.54 -3.79
CA TRP A 470 -24.47 17.89 -5.04
C TRP A 470 -23.17 17.12 -4.84
N MET A 471 -23.21 15.81 -5.04
CA MET A 471 -22.08 14.92 -4.79
C MET A 471 -21.51 14.40 -6.11
N ALA A 472 -20.19 14.22 -6.19
CA ALA A 472 -19.59 13.45 -7.27
C ALA A 472 -20.08 12.00 -7.24
N VAL A 473 -20.12 11.35 -8.40
CA VAL A 473 -20.65 9.99 -8.54
C VAL A 473 -19.60 9.10 -9.20
N SER A 474 -19.36 7.92 -8.60
CA SER A 474 -18.44 6.91 -9.12
C SER A 474 -18.96 6.22 -10.38
N GLU A 475 -18.12 5.46 -11.07
CA GLU A 475 -18.54 4.63 -12.22
C GLU A 475 -19.62 3.59 -11.84
N ARG A 476 -19.74 3.23 -10.56
CA ARG A 476 -20.77 2.35 -10.02
C ARG A 476 -22.06 3.08 -9.62
N ASN A 477 -22.22 4.33 -10.04
CA ASN A 477 -23.36 5.18 -9.73
C ASN A 477 -23.57 5.40 -8.22
N ARG A 478 -22.47 5.43 -7.44
CA ARG A 478 -22.50 5.69 -6.00
C ARG A 478 -22.00 7.10 -5.72
N LYS A 479 -22.69 7.83 -4.84
CA LYS A 479 -22.28 9.18 -4.43
C LYS A 479 -21.03 9.12 -3.57
N MET A 480 -20.00 9.87 -3.94
CA MET A 480 -18.82 10.10 -3.13
C MET A 480 -19.20 10.95 -1.93
N THR A 481 -19.06 10.39 -0.73
CA THR A 481 -19.59 11.01 0.50
C THR A 481 -18.83 12.26 0.94
N ASN A 482 -17.64 12.51 0.41
CA ASN A 482 -16.80 13.66 0.75
C ASN A 482 -16.37 14.51 -0.45
N VAL A 483 -16.86 14.21 -1.66
CA VAL A 483 -16.55 14.98 -2.87
C VAL A 483 -17.84 15.64 -3.36
N LYS A 484 -17.90 16.97 -3.30
CA LYS A 484 -19.14 17.71 -3.52
C LYS A 484 -18.92 19.04 -4.22
N VAL A 485 -20.01 19.61 -4.72
CA VAL A 485 -20.04 21.00 -5.18
C VAL A 485 -20.26 21.90 -3.96
N GLN A 486 -19.38 22.87 -3.77
CA GLN A 486 -19.49 23.92 -2.77
C GLN A 486 -19.12 25.26 -3.41
N ASP A 487 -19.99 26.27 -3.27
CA ASP A 487 -19.78 27.61 -3.83
C ASP A 487 -19.45 27.62 -5.34
N GLY A 488 -20.15 26.75 -6.08
CA GLY A 488 -19.95 26.57 -7.54
C GLY A 488 -18.68 25.80 -7.93
N ARG A 489 -17.89 25.32 -6.98
CA ARG A 489 -16.62 24.61 -7.21
C ARG A 489 -16.69 23.16 -6.73
N MET A 490 -15.96 22.29 -7.40
CA MET A 490 -15.75 20.91 -6.95
C MET A 490 -14.72 20.89 -5.81
N VAL A 491 -15.09 20.30 -4.68
CA VAL A 491 -14.22 20.18 -3.51
C VAL A 491 -14.21 18.77 -2.95
N THR A 492 -13.04 18.33 -2.50
CA THR A 492 -12.91 17.16 -1.61
C THR A 492 -12.78 17.65 -0.19
N ILE A 493 -13.61 17.14 0.71
CA ILE A 493 -13.50 17.39 2.15
C ILE A 493 -12.66 16.26 2.77
N GLY A 494 -11.59 16.63 3.46
CA GLY A 494 -10.81 15.69 4.26
C GLY A 494 -11.68 15.13 5.38
N LYS A 495 -11.88 13.81 5.43
CA LYS A 495 -12.85 13.15 6.31
C LYS A 495 -12.48 13.33 7.78
N GLN A 496 -11.18 13.25 8.10
CA GLN A 496 -10.66 13.49 9.45
C GLN A 496 -10.35 14.96 9.73
N THR A 497 -9.79 15.67 8.75
CA THR A 497 -9.26 17.03 8.96
C THR A 497 -10.35 18.09 8.87
N GLY A 498 -11.43 17.81 8.12
CA GLY A 498 -12.46 18.77 7.75
C GLY A 498 -12.00 19.78 6.69
N LYS A 499 -10.73 19.71 6.26
CA LYS A 499 -10.14 20.66 5.31
C LYS A 499 -10.79 20.49 3.94
N ALA A 500 -11.21 21.59 3.34
CA ALA A 500 -11.68 21.61 1.96
C ALA A 500 -10.49 21.70 1.01
N HIS A 501 -10.49 20.87 -0.02
CA HIS A 501 -9.49 20.84 -1.08
C HIS A 501 -10.20 21.11 -2.41
N GLU A 502 -9.91 22.25 -3.03
CA GLU A 502 -10.42 22.57 -4.36
C GLU A 502 -9.85 21.61 -5.41
N ILE A 503 -10.74 21.08 -6.26
CA ILE A 503 -10.39 20.09 -7.27
C ILE A 503 -10.16 20.80 -8.61
N PRO A 504 -8.94 20.76 -9.19
CA PRO A 504 -8.74 21.23 -10.55
C PRO A 504 -9.45 20.32 -11.54
N LEU A 505 -10.29 20.89 -12.40
CA LEU A 505 -11.05 20.13 -13.38
C LEU A 505 -10.26 20.02 -14.69
N VAL A 506 -10.15 18.81 -15.24
CA VAL A 506 -9.32 18.54 -16.43
C VAL A 506 -9.80 19.33 -17.63
N LYS A 507 -11.12 19.50 -17.77
CA LYS A 507 -11.75 20.24 -18.86
C LYS A 507 -11.36 21.73 -18.90
N ASP A 508 -10.94 22.30 -17.77
CA ASP A 508 -10.52 23.70 -17.69
C ASP A 508 -9.00 23.87 -17.95
N LEU A 509 -8.27 22.75 -18.07
CA LEU A 509 -6.82 22.70 -18.22
C LEU A 509 -6.46 21.91 -19.49
N LEU A 510 -6.76 22.49 -20.66
CA LEU A 510 -6.78 21.74 -21.92
C LEU A 510 -5.42 21.43 -22.54
N ASP A 511 -4.28 21.92 -22.02
CA ASP A 511 -2.92 21.77 -22.58
C ASP A 511 -2.60 20.36 -23.16
N ALA A 512 -1.89 19.51 -22.41
CA ALA A 512 -1.60 18.13 -22.80
C ALA A 512 -2.85 17.25 -22.86
N HIS A 513 -3.94 17.69 -22.22
CA HIS A 513 -5.21 16.98 -22.17
C HIS A 513 -5.99 17.08 -23.48
N SER A 514 -5.62 17.96 -24.41
CA SER A 514 -6.31 18.15 -25.71
C SER A 514 -5.90 17.11 -26.77
N ILE A 515 -4.75 16.44 -26.63
CA ILE A 515 -4.24 15.48 -27.63
C ILE A 515 -5.18 14.27 -27.75
N PRO A 516 -5.92 14.09 -28.87
CA PRO A 516 -7.00 13.09 -28.93
C PRO A 516 -6.55 11.64 -28.73
N GLN A 517 -5.33 11.32 -29.17
CA GLN A 517 -4.74 9.99 -29.03
C GLN A 517 -4.33 9.70 -27.59
N HIS A 518 -4.00 10.72 -26.79
CA HIS A 518 -3.72 10.57 -25.36
C HIS A 518 -5.00 10.38 -24.56
N GLN A 519 -6.04 11.20 -24.82
CA GLN A 519 -7.35 11.08 -24.16
C GLN A 519 -7.95 9.67 -24.27
N SER A 520 -7.88 9.08 -25.47
CA SER A 520 -8.50 7.79 -25.77
C SER A 520 -7.70 6.58 -25.31
N ARG A 521 -6.38 6.73 -25.10
CA ARG A 521 -5.47 5.59 -24.90
C ARG A 521 -4.75 5.58 -23.57
N LEU A 522 -4.55 6.71 -22.90
CA LEU A 522 -3.78 6.79 -21.66
C LEU A 522 -4.72 6.84 -20.45
N GLU A 523 -4.36 6.13 -19.38
CA GLU A 523 -4.88 6.44 -18.05
C GLU A 523 -4.19 7.70 -17.52
N CYS A 524 -4.87 8.49 -16.69
CA CYS A 524 -4.28 9.70 -16.08
C CYS A 524 -2.97 9.39 -15.33
N SER A 525 -2.90 8.24 -14.67
CA SER A 525 -1.70 7.77 -13.96
C SER A 525 -0.52 7.49 -14.89
N ALA A 526 -0.71 7.17 -16.17
CA ALA A 526 0.41 6.96 -17.10
C ALA A 526 1.21 8.25 -17.35
N CYS A 527 0.53 9.40 -17.27
CA CYS A 527 1.13 10.72 -17.43
C CYS A 527 1.59 11.31 -16.09
N HIS A 528 0.82 11.11 -15.02
CA HIS A 528 1.05 11.81 -13.75
C HIS A 528 1.80 11.01 -12.68
N ALA A 529 1.91 9.68 -12.80
CA ALA A 529 2.71 8.89 -11.88
C ALA A 529 4.21 9.15 -12.08
N ARG A 530 4.91 9.53 -11.01
CA ARG A 530 6.34 9.85 -11.09
C ARG A 530 7.25 8.66 -10.84
N TRP A 531 6.83 7.73 -9.98
CA TRP A 531 7.64 6.57 -9.61
C TRP A 531 6.76 5.37 -9.29
N VAL A 532 7.31 4.17 -9.50
CA VAL A 532 6.76 2.90 -9.01
C VAL A 532 7.76 2.27 -8.05
N VAL A 533 7.24 1.53 -7.07
CA VAL A 533 8.08 0.72 -6.18
C VAL A 533 8.80 -0.35 -7.00
N ARG A 534 10.08 -0.55 -6.73
CA ARG A 534 10.90 -1.65 -7.23
C ARG A 534 11.23 -2.53 -6.04
N CYS A 535 11.04 -3.83 -6.20
CA CYS A 535 11.42 -4.79 -5.17
C CYS A 535 12.74 -5.41 -5.65
N PRO A 536 13.90 -4.92 -5.18
CA PRO A 536 15.20 -5.27 -5.76
C PRO A 536 15.55 -6.76 -5.65
N GLY A 537 14.79 -7.57 -4.92
CA GLY A 537 14.80 -9.01 -5.09
C GLY A 537 13.81 -9.72 -4.18
N CYS A 538 12.92 -10.54 -4.76
CA CYS A 538 12.32 -11.65 -4.02
C CYS A 538 13.25 -12.87 -4.12
N HIS A 539 14.53 -12.71 -3.77
CA HIS A 539 15.44 -13.85 -3.69
C HIS A 539 15.07 -14.64 -2.44
N GLN A 540 14.55 -15.85 -2.64
CA GLN A 540 14.12 -16.71 -1.54
C GLN A 540 14.99 -17.97 -1.50
N ASN A 541 15.47 -18.31 -0.31
CA ASN A 541 16.17 -19.54 -0.02
C ASN A 541 15.22 -20.47 0.74
N LEU A 542 14.92 -21.64 0.19
CA LEU A 542 14.12 -22.68 0.85
C LEU A 542 15.04 -23.82 1.31
N THR A 543 15.18 -24.02 2.62
CA THR A 543 15.89 -25.19 3.14
C THR A 543 14.98 -26.42 3.10
N THR A 544 15.46 -27.52 2.52
CA THR A 544 14.78 -28.81 2.53
C THR A 544 15.05 -29.50 3.88
N GLY A 545 14.02 -29.92 4.61
CA GLY A 545 14.18 -30.81 5.78
C GLY A 545 14.38 -30.17 7.17
N GLN A 546 14.25 -28.85 7.35
CA GLN A 546 14.29 -28.22 8.68
C GLN A 546 12.98 -27.56 9.10
N ASP A 547 12.79 -27.47 10.41
CA ASP A 547 11.60 -26.98 11.13
C ASP A 547 11.08 -25.64 10.56
N PRO A 548 9.78 -25.51 10.24
CA PRO A 548 9.15 -24.34 9.60
C PRO A 548 9.39 -22.95 10.25
N LEU A 549 10.01 -22.88 11.43
CA LEU A 549 10.10 -21.69 12.27
C LEU A 549 11.44 -20.93 12.26
N GLN A 550 12.49 -21.40 11.56
CA GLN A 550 13.87 -20.87 11.75
C GLN A 550 14.56 -20.28 10.50
N ALA A 551 13.87 -20.09 9.38
CA ALA A 551 14.50 -19.38 8.25
C ALA A 551 14.64 -17.87 8.59
N PRO A 552 15.84 -17.28 8.59
CA PRO A 552 16.01 -15.86 8.86
C PRO A 552 15.24 -15.05 7.81
N LEU A 553 14.27 -14.25 8.27
CA LEU A 553 13.69 -13.19 7.45
C LEU A 553 14.83 -12.22 7.10
N PRO A 554 15.01 -11.83 5.82
CA PRO A 554 15.97 -10.79 5.49
C PRO A 554 15.63 -9.53 6.29
N LEU A 555 16.54 -9.13 7.18
CA LEU A 555 16.49 -7.83 7.84
C LEU A 555 16.73 -6.76 6.77
N SER A 556 15.75 -5.87 6.61
CA SER A 556 15.67 -4.80 5.61
C SER A 556 15.29 -5.24 4.19
N HIS A 557 14.03 -4.98 3.83
CA HIS A 557 13.68 -4.71 2.45
C HIS A 557 14.06 -3.25 2.20
N SER A 558 15.21 -2.99 1.56
CA SER A 558 15.39 -1.69 0.90
C SER A 558 14.41 -1.67 -0.27
N LEU A 559 13.34 -0.90 -0.14
CA LEU A 559 12.45 -0.61 -1.25
C LEU A 559 13.20 0.33 -2.18
N ASP A 560 13.40 -0.11 -3.40
CA ASP A 560 13.90 0.75 -4.46
C ASP A 560 12.69 1.41 -5.13
N ILE A 561 12.90 2.52 -5.83
CA ILE A 561 11.86 3.19 -6.60
C ILE A 561 12.47 3.62 -7.93
N GLY A 562 11.65 3.69 -8.96
CA GLY A 562 12.11 4.22 -10.24
C GLY A 562 10.98 4.68 -11.12
N GLU A 563 11.32 5.30 -12.24
CA GLU A 563 10.31 5.75 -13.18
C GLU A 563 9.45 4.57 -13.69
N PRO A 564 8.14 4.77 -13.85
CA PRO A 564 7.26 3.73 -14.34
C PRO A 564 7.55 3.40 -15.81
N SER A 565 7.75 2.11 -16.10
CA SER A 565 7.46 1.62 -17.45
C SER A 565 5.94 1.62 -17.67
N LEU A 566 5.52 1.48 -18.92
CA LEU A 566 4.12 1.50 -19.30
C LEU A 566 3.72 0.17 -19.95
N MET A 567 2.44 -0.16 -19.83
CA MET A 567 1.83 -1.33 -20.47
C MET A 567 0.35 -1.07 -20.73
N ILE A 568 -0.34 -1.95 -21.45
CA ILE A 568 -1.80 -1.93 -21.48
C ILE A 568 -2.32 -2.49 -20.15
N GLY A 569 -3.01 -1.65 -19.40
CA GLY A 569 -3.62 -2.01 -18.12
C GLY A 569 -4.90 -2.82 -18.27
N PRO A 570 -5.50 -3.25 -17.15
CA PRO A 570 -6.72 -4.07 -17.16
C PRO A 570 -7.94 -3.37 -17.76
N ARG A 571 -7.93 -2.04 -17.85
CA ARG A 571 -8.99 -1.23 -18.47
C ARG A 571 -8.77 -0.98 -19.97
N GLY A 572 -7.75 -1.59 -20.57
CA GLY A 572 -7.45 -1.46 -21.99
C GLY A 572 -6.73 -0.15 -22.38
N LYS A 573 -6.45 0.72 -21.41
CA LYS A 573 -5.65 1.94 -21.59
C LYS A 573 -4.21 1.71 -21.11
N VAL A 574 -3.28 2.54 -21.58
CA VAL A 574 -1.89 2.55 -21.14
C VAL A 574 -1.84 2.99 -19.68
N ALA A 575 -1.17 2.19 -18.86
CA ALA A 575 -1.07 2.39 -17.42
C ALA A 575 0.38 2.15 -16.94
N PRO A 576 0.77 2.71 -15.78
CA PRO A 576 2.03 2.38 -15.13
C PRO A 576 2.18 0.88 -14.89
N MET A 577 3.36 0.36 -15.22
CA MET A 577 3.76 -1.03 -15.07
C MET A 577 4.79 -1.14 -13.95
N LEU A 578 4.55 -2.08 -13.06
CA LEU A 578 5.50 -2.55 -12.07
C LEU A 578 6.51 -3.46 -12.78
N THR A 579 7.70 -2.94 -13.05
CA THR A 579 8.81 -3.74 -13.58
C THR A 579 9.64 -4.29 -12.46
N GLN A 580 9.49 -5.57 -12.19
CA GLN A 580 10.37 -6.26 -11.24
C GLN A 580 11.54 -6.91 -11.97
N PRO A 581 12.76 -6.86 -11.39
CA PRO A 581 13.87 -7.66 -11.88
C PRO A 581 13.58 -9.16 -11.67
N LYS A 582 14.37 -10.01 -12.32
CA LYS A 582 14.19 -11.47 -12.30
C LYS A 582 14.22 -12.01 -10.86
N ARG A 583 13.18 -12.75 -10.48
CA ARG A 583 13.15 -13.51 -9.22
C ARG A 583 14.07 -14.73 -9.29
N HIS A 584 14.81 -14.96 -8.21
CA HIS A 584 15.61 -16.17 -8.02
C HIS A 584 15.04 -16.97 -6.85
N LEU A 585 14.98 -18.29 -7.03
CA LEU A 585 14.59 -19.24 -6.01
C LEU A 585 15.73 -20.23 -5.90
N THR A 586 16.24 -20.39 -4.69
CA THR A 586 17.29 -21.36 -4.40
C THR A 586 16.74 -22.32 -3.36
N ILE A 587 16.86 -23.62 -3.61
CA ILE A 587 16.61 -24.65 -2.60
C ILE A 587 17.96 -25.08 -2.04
N LEU A 588 18.08 -25.25 -0.74
CA LEU A 588 19.29 -25.83 -0.15
C LEU A 588 19.14 -27.34 -0.08
N ASP A 589 20.16 -28.08 -0.54
CA ASP A 589 20.22 -29.54 -0.35
C ASP A 589 20.39 -29.90 1.14
N GLU A 590 20.38 -31.20 1.45
CA GLU A 590 20.55 -31.71 2.83
C GLU A 590 21.89 -31.29 3.47
N LYS A 591 22.89 -30.93 2.64
CA LYS A 591 24.20 -30.43 3.06
C LYS A 591 24.26 -28.89 3.09
N LYS A 592 23.11 -28.23 2.95
CA LYS A 592 22.93 -26.77 2.86
C LYS A 592 23.56 -26.10 1.64
N ASN A 593 23.94 -26.86 0.60
CA ASN A 593 24.45 -26.26 -0.63
C ASN A 593 23.31 -25.62 -1.43
N PRO A 594 23.49 -24.40 -1.98
CA PRO A 594 22.48 -23.73 -2.77
C PRO A 594 22.29 -24.38 -4.14
N ILE A 595 21.08 -24.88 -4.39
CA ILE A 595 20.59 -25.35 -5.69
C ILE A 595 19.66 -24.27 -6.28
N PRO A 596 20.07 -23.53 -7.33
CA PRO A 596 19.18 -22.56 -7.98
C PRO A 596 18.06 -23.28 -8.74
N VAL A 597 16.81 -23.06 -8.32
CA VAL A 597 15.57 -23.58 -8.93
C VAL A 597 14.97 -22.58 -9.92
N LEU A 598 15.06 -21.29 -9.63
CA LEU A 598 14.77 -20.21 -10.57
C LEU A 598 16.04 -19.38 -10.81
N GLY A 599 16.53 -19.41 -12.05
CA GLY A 599 17.66 -18.63 -12.54
C GLY A 599 17.29 -17.64 -13.66
N GLN A 600 18.30 -17.01 -14.26
CA GLN A 600 18.20 -15.88 -15.20
C GLN A 600 17.32 -16.09 -16.45
N MET A 601 16.85 -17.31 -16.75
CA MET A 601 15.90 -17.56 -17.84
C MET A 601 15.13 -18.89 -17.69
N GLY A 602 14.82 -19.37 -16.48
CA GLY A 602 14.19 -20.71 -16.33
C GLY A 602 14.96 -21.84 -17.04
N ALA A 603 16.23 -21.59 -17.40
CA ALA A 603 17.01 -22.41 -18.34
C ALA A 603 17.79 -23.53 -17.63
N LYS A 604 17.89 -23.47 -16.30
CA LYS A 604 18.31 -24.64 -15.52
C LYS A 604 17.10 -25.55 -15.32
N ARG A 605 16.93 -26.47 -16.26
CA ARG A 605 16.12 -27.69 -16.08
C ARG A 605 16.85 -28.58 -15.07
N GLY A 606 16.45 -28.51 -13.81
CA GLY A 606 16.44 -29.72 -13.01
C GLY A 606 15.19 -30.50 -13.40
N HIS A 607 15.27 -31.82 -13.53
CA HIS A 607 14.07 -32.65 -13.51
C HIS A 607 13.49 -32.62 -12.07
N TYR A 608 12.88 -31.51 -11.69
CA TYR A 608 11.97 -31.47 -10.55
C TYR A 608 10.68 -32.08 -11.07
N GLN A 609 10.54 -33.41 -10.96
CA GLN A 609 9.46 -34.18 -11.57
C GLN A 609 8.03 -33.69 -11.21
N GLN A 610 7.88 -32.68 -10.36
CA GLN A 610 6.61 -32.18 -9.83
C GLN A 610 6.35 -30.66 -9.98
N TRP A 611 7.28 -29.80 -10.43
CA TRP A 611 7.07 -28.33 -10.44
C TRP A 611 7.43 -27.63 -11.76
N THR A 612 6.50 -26.82 -12.28
CA THR A 612 6.68 -25.93 -13.44
C THR A 612 6.61 -24.48 -12.95
N PHE A 613 7.53 -23.62 -13.38
CA PHE A 613 7.54 -22.20 -12.99
C PHE A 613 7.40 -21.22 -14.15
N THR A 614 7.16 -21.75 -15.34
CA THR A 614 6.68 -20.99 -16.48
C THR A 614 5.17 -20.97 -16.38
N ASN A 615 4.55 -19.80 -16.48
CA ASN A 615 3.09 -19.76 -16.47
C ASN A 615 2.52 -20.46 -17.72
N PRO A 616 1.22 -20.77 -17.77
CA PRO A 616 0.62 -21.53 -18.87
C PRO A 616 0.78 -20.91 -20.27
N HIS A 617 1.18 -19.64 -20.36
CA HIS A 617 1.42 -18.94 -21.62
C HIS A 617 2.89 -18.96 -22.04
N GLY A 618 3.73 -19.78 -21.40
CA GLY A 618 5.14 -19.91 -21.79
C GLY A 618 6.04 -18.77 -21.31
N THR A 619 5.52 -17.81 -20.54
CA THR A 619 6.31 -16.67 -20.03
C THR A 619 6.92 -17.00 -18.67
N SER A 620 8.11 -16.43 -18.42
CA SER A 620 8.90 -16.74 -17.22
C SER A 620 8.21 -16.26 -15.95
N GLY A 621 7.98 -17.15 -14.98
CA GLY A 621 7.40 -16.80 -13.68
C GLY A 621 8.26 -15.91 -12.79
N SER A 622 9.53 -15.71 -13.17
CA SER A 622 10.43 -14.77 -12.52
C SER A 622 10.39 -13.36 -13.13
N ASN A 623 9.75 -13.17 -14.29
CA ASN A 623 9.65 -11.89 -14.99
C ASN A 623 8.20 -11.37 -14.99
N LEU A 624 7.91 -10.36 -14.16
CA LEU A 624 6.56 -9.85 -13.93
C LEU A 624 6.30 -8.53 -14.67
N ALA A 625 5.16 -8.46 -15.36
CA ALA A 625 4.51 -7.22 -15.78
C ALA A 625 3.15 -7.10 -15.06
N TYR A 626 2.99 -6.08 -14.23
CA TYR A 626 1.74 -5.83 -13.50
C TYR A 626 1.37 -4.36 -13.60
N ALA A 627 0.17 -4.05 -14.07
CA ALA A 627 -0.32 -2.69 -14.09
C ALA A 627 -0.71 -2.29 -12.66
N LEU A 628 -0.17 -1.16 -12.18
CA LEU A 628 -0.49 -0.61 -10.87
C LEU A 628 -0.89 0.86 -10.97
N ASN A 629 -1.62 1.34 -9.96
CA ASN A 629 -1.76 2.76 -9.70
C ASN A 629 -0.78 3.14 -8.56
N PRO A 630 0.41 3.65 -8.88
CA PRO A 630 1.35 4.06 -7.86
C PRO A 630 0.86 5.38 -7.27
N HIS A 631 0.76 5.45 -5.94
CA HIS A 631 0.42 6.68 -5.24
C HIS A 631 1.65 7.60 -5.31
N SER A 632 1.89 8.17 -6.48
CA SER A 632 3.05 9.00 -6.81
C SER A 632 2.68 10.09 -7.79
N ILE A 633 1.41 10.49 -7.77
CA ILE A 633 0.80 11.43 -8.70
C ILE A 633 1.40 12.82 -8.49
N GLN A 634 1.76 13.48 -9.59
CA GLN A 634 2.33 14.83 -9.60
C GLN A 634 1.49 15.76 -10.47
N LYS A 635 1.57 17.07 -10.18
CA LYS A 635 0.95 18.11 -11.03
C LYS A 635 1.51 18.05 -12.46
N GLN A 636 2.83 17.94 -12.59
CA GLN A 636 3.51 17.92 -13.88
C GLN A 636 3.46 16.51 -14.50
N ALA A 637 3.07 16.45 -15.77
CA ALA A 637 3.10 15.22 -16.55
C ALA A 637 4.52 14.85 -17.00
N ARG A 638 4.73 13.59 -17.38
CA ARG A 638 5.97 13.08 -17.98
C ARG A 638 6.28 13.75 -19.32
N SER A 639 7.54 14.13 -19.57
CA SER A 639 7.96 14.72 -20.85
C SER A 639 7.72 13.80 -22.04
N CYS A 640 7.54 14.39 -23.23
CA CYS A 640 7.36 13.64 -24.48
C CYS A 640 8.49 12.62 -24.71
N THR A 641 9.75 13.02 -24.49
CA THR A 641 10.93 12.14 -24.66
C THR A 641 10.92 10.94 -23.73
N SER A 642 10.47 11.11 -22.47
CA SER A 642 10.42 10.02 -21.49
C SER A 642 9.44 8.90 -21.86
N CYS A 643 8.47 9.16 -22.73
CA CYS A 643 7.51 8.18 -23.23
C CYS A 643 7.83 7.71 -24.65
N HIS A 644 8.14 8.64 -25.55
CA HIS A 644 8.29 8.38 -26.99
C HIS A 644 9.71 8.03 -27.44
N LEU A 645 10.71 8.24 -26.58
CA LEU A 645 12.13 7.97 -26.88
C LEU A 645 12.82 7.15 -25.77
N SER A 646 12.04 6.43 -24.96
CA SER A 646 12.56 5.65 -23.83
C SER A 646 12.30 4.15 -24.00
N SER A 647 13.36 3.39 -24.21
CA SER A 647 13.35 1.92 -24.23
C SER A 647 12.78 1.35 -22.93
N LYS A 648 13.23 1.90 -21.80
CA LYS A 648 12.78 1.54 -20.46
C LYS A 648 11.28 1.76 -20.27
N THR A 649 10.77 2.92 -20.68
CA THR A 649 9.34 3.23 -20.54
C THR A 649 8.46 2.29 -21.35
N LEU A 650 8.92 1.87 -22.54
CA LEU A 650 8.23 0.89 -23.38
C LEU A 650 8.34 -0.56 -22.89
N GLY A 651 9.08 -0.81 -21.81
CA GLY A 651 9.30 -2.16 -21.29
C GLY A 651 10.34 -2.96 -22.08
N LEU A 652 11.16 -2.32 -22.90
CA LEU A 652 12.22 -2.95 -23.69
C LEU A 652 13.51 -3.20 -22.89
N GLY A 653 13.56 -2.73 -21.64
CA GLY A 653 14.73 -2.81 -20.76
C GLY A 653 15.59 -1.55 -20.80
N ASP A 654 16.64 -1.52 -19.99
CA ASP A 654 17.60 -0.42 -19.97
C ASP A 654 18.60 -0.54 -21.15
N GLY A 655 18.58 0.42 -22.08
CA GLY A 655 19.38 0.35 -23.31
C GLY A 655 19.19 1.54 -24.25
N ASP A 656 20.16 1.72 -25.14
CA ASP A 656 20.11 2.74 -26.19
C ASP A 656 19.20 2.29 -27.33
N LEU A 657 18.22 3.12 -27.65
CA LEU A 657 17.25 2.83 -28.69
C LEU A 657 17.77 3.30 -30.05
N ARG A 658 17.92 2.37 -30.99
CA ARG A 658 18.29 2.67 -32.38
C ARG A 658 17.13 2.36 -33.30
N ILE A 659 16.58 3.41 -33.90
CA ILE A 659 15.44 3.33 -34.81
C ILE A 659 15.96 3.27 -36.25
N GLY A 660 15.58 2.24 -36.98
CA GLY A 660 15.87 2.13 -38.40
C GLY A 660 15.05 3.15 -39.21
N LYS A 661 15.54 3.48 -40.41
CA LYS A 661 14.99 4.56 -41.27
C LYS A 661 13.47 4.52 -41.50
N ASN A 662 12.84 3.35 -41.45
CA ASN A 662 11.42 3.18 -41.76
C ASN A 662 10.55 2.84 -40.53
N SER A 663 11.13 2.81 -39.31
CA SER A 663 10.44 2.51 -38.03
C SER A 663 9.45 1.33 -38.09
N THR A 664 9.80 0.28 -38.83
CA THR A 664 8.94 -0.90 -39.03
C THR A 664 9.13 -1.95 -37.94
N GLY A 665 9.99 -1.68 -36.95
CA GLY A 665 10.54 -2.67 -36.04
C GLY A 665 11.50 -3.65 -36.72
N LYS A 666 11.68 -3.63 -38.06
CA LYS A 666 12.57 -4.55 -38.78
C LYS A 666 14.03 -4.32 -38.46
N ASN A 667 14.42 -3.06 -38.47
CA ASN A 667 15.79 -2.60 -38.25
C ASN A 667 15.91 -1.81 -36.94
N ASP A 668 14.85 -1.81 -36.13
CA ASP A 668 14.83 -1.09 -34.86
C ASP A 668 15.32 -2.06 -33.77
N PHE A 669 16.28 -1.64 -32.97
CA PHE A 669 16.84 -2.47 -31.91
C PHE A 669 17.19 -1.64 -30.68
N VAL A 670 17.26 -2.32 -29.54
CA VAL A 670 17.76 -1.75 -28.29
C VAL A 670 19.12 -2.36 -28.04
N GLU A 671 20.12 -1.51 -27.85
CA GLU A 671 21.46 -1.90 -27.42
C GLU A 671 21.51 -1.85 -25.88
N PRO A 672 21.52 -2.99 -25.17
CA PRO A 672 21.39 -2.99 -23.72
C PRO A 672 22.57 -2.34 -23.01
N LEU A 673 22.27 -1.56 -21.96
CA LEU A 673 23.27 -1.04 -21.03
C LEU A 673 23.82 -2.16 -20.14
N ASN A 674 22.93 -3.00 -19.59
CA ASN A 674 23.33 -4.18 -18.83
C ASN A 674 23.36 -5.42 -19.74
N ARG A 675 24.57 -5.93 -20.01
CA ARG A 675 24.82 -7.09 -20.87
C ARG A 675 25.14 -8.37 -20.09
N SER A 676 24.98 -8.40 -18.77
CA SER A 676 25.35 -9.55 -17.93
C SER A 676 24.77 -10.86 -18.44
N ASP A 677 23.49 -10.84 -18.81
CA ASP A 677 22.75 -12.03 -19.22
C ASP A 677 23.11 -12.46 -20.65
N ILE A 678 23.46 -11.50 -21.51
CA ILE A 678 23.95 -11.75 -22.87
C ILE A 678 25.34 -12.39 -22.81
N MET A 679 26.25 -11.80 -22.02
CA MET A 679 27.62 -12.31 -21.84
C MET A 679 27.63 -13.72 -21.24
N ARG A 680 26.73 -13.99 -20.28
CA ARG A 680 26.55 -15.32 -19.69
C ARG A 680 25.78 -16.30 -20.59
N LYS A 681 25.36 -15.88 -21.79
CA LYS A 681 24.48 -16.63 -22.70
C LYS A 681 23.19 -17.11 -22.02
N ALA A 682 22.78 -16.41 -20.97
CA ALA A 682 21.58 -16.72 -20.20
C ALA A 682 20.33 -16.16 -20.87
N SER A 683 20.42 -14.99 -21.52
CA SER A 683 19.34 -14.37 -22.29
C SER A 683 19.87 -13.52 -23.43
N ARG A 684 19.09 -13.39 -24.50
CA ARG A 684 19.33 -12.37 -25.54
C ARG A 684 18.85 -10.97 -25.15
N PHE A 685 18.19 -10.84 -23.98
CA PHE A 685 17.58 -9.61 -23.49
C PHE A 685 18.18 -9.19 -22.14
N GLU A 686 18.04 -7.91 -21.83
CA GLU A 686 18.40 -7.32 -20.54
C GLU A 686 17.46 -7.84 -19.42
N PRO A 687 17.92 -7.94 -18.15
CA PRO A 687 17.11 -8.45 -17.05
C PRO A 687 15.76 -7.78 -16.80
N GLN A 688 15.63 -6.47 -17.04
CA GLN A 688 14.39 -5.71 -16.86
C GLN A 688 13.47 -5.75 -18.09
N THR A 689 13.93 -6.21 -19.26
CA THR A 689 13.09 -6.33 -20.47
C THR A 689 11.81 -7.15 -20.19
N LYS A 690 10.65 -6.58 -20.56
CA LYS A 690 9.31 -7.17 -20.43
C LYS A 690 8.71 -7.55 -21.78
N VAL A 691 9.13 -6.88 -22.84
CA VAL A 691 8.69 -7.11 -24.22
C VAL A 691 9.87 -6.93 -25.17
N SER A 692 9.90 -7.68 -26.27
CA SER A 692 10.90 -7.44 -27.32
C SER A 692 10.48 -6.30 -28.26
N MET A 693 11.41 -5.77 -29.05
CA MET A 693 11.09 -4.82 -30.14
C MET A 693 10.08 -5.36 -31.16
N ARG A 694 9.86 -6.69 -31.20
CA ARG A 694 8.86 -7.36 -32.04
C ARG A 694 7.51 -7.52 -31.35
N GLY A 695 7.33 -6.99 -30.14
CA GLY A 695 6.11 -7.16 -29.36
C GLY A 695 5.96 -8.56 -28.75
N GLU A 696 7.00 -9.40 -28.77
CA GLU A 696 6.95 -10.70 -28.09
C GLU A 696 6.89 -10.45 -26.58
N THR A 697 5.89 -11.02 -25.91
CA THR A 697 5.73 -10.88 -24.46
C THR A 697 6.77 -11.74 -23.76
N LEU A 698 7.63 -11.12 -22.94
CA LEU A 698 8.70 -11.79 -22.19
C LEU A 698 8.39 -11.87 -20.68
N ALA A 699 7.38 -11.12 -20.23
CA ALA A 699 6.94 -11.07 -18.84
C ALA A 699 5.48 -11.52 -18.69
N GLY A 700 5.23 -12.30 -17.64
CA GLY A 700 3.89 -12.78 -17.32
C GLY A 700 3.04 -11.70 -16.65
N THR A 701 1.76 -11.66 -17.02
CA THR A 701 0.74 -10.86 -16.32
C THR A 701 -0.45 -11.74 -15.94
N HIS A 702 -0.93 -11.55 -14.71
CA HIS A 702 -2.07 -12.26 -14.15
C HIS A 702 -3.36 -11.42 -14.17
N GLN A 703 -3.29 -10.17 -14.64
CA GLN A 703 -4.48 -9.36 -14.88
C GLN A 703 -5.07 -9.76 -16.24
N PRO A 704 -6.33 -10.19 -16.34
CA PRO A 704 -6.89 -10.79 -17.56
C PRO A 704 -6.69 -9.98 -18.83
N LYS A 705 -7.02 -8.68 -18.79
CA LYS A 705 -6.96 -7.74 -19.92
C LYS A 705 -5.64 -7.00 -20.07
N ALA A 706 -4.76 -7.07 -19.06
CA ALA A 706 -3.48 -6.37 -19.11
C ALA A 706 -2.48 -7.14 -19.99
N ARG A 707 -1.59 -6.42 -20.66
CA ARG A 707 -0.51 -6.97 -21.49
C ARG A 707 0.58 -5.94 -21.75
N THR A 708 1.76 -6.40 -22.14
CA THR A 708 2.79 -5.51 -22.70
C THR A 708 2.34 -4.97 -24.06
N PHE A 709 3.04 -3.95 -24.56
CA PHE A 709 2.80 -3.43 -25.90
C PHE A 709 3.04 -4.49 -26.98
N ASN A 710 2.32 -4.39 -28.09
CA ASN A 710 2.64 -5.12 -29.30
C ASN A 710 3.57 -4.29 -30.20
N GLN A 711 4.06 -4.90 -31.29
CA GLN A 711 5.00 -4.23 -32.20
C GLN A 711 4.40 -2.97 -32.83
N GLU A 712 3.13 -3.00 -33.21
CA GLU A 712 2.48 -1.88 -33.87
C GLU A 712 2.36 -0.67 -32.93
N GLU A 713 2.04 -0.91 -31.66
CA GLU A 713 2.01 0.09 -30.60
C GLU A 713 3.40 0.69 -30.37
N ILE A 714 4.43 -0.16 -30.23
CA ILE A 714 5.82 0.28 -30.08
C ILE A 714 6.22 1.19 -31.25
N ASN A 715 6.02 0.74 -32.49
CA ASN A 715 6.37 1.51 -33.69
C ASN A 715 5.63 2.84 -33.75
N ARG A 716 4.32 2.86 -33.43
CA ARG A 716 3.52 4.09 -33.40
C ARG A 716 4.03 5.08 -32.36
N ILE A 717 4.39 4.60 -31.16
CA ILE A 717 4.91 5.45 -30.09
C ILE A 717 6.27 6.05 -30.50
N LEU A 718 7.16 5.22 -31.04
CA LEU A 718 8.51 5.64 -31.45
C LEU A 718 8.52 6.53 -32.69
N ARG A 719 7.55 6.37 -33.60
CA ARG A 719 7.41 7.26 -34.77
C ARG A 719 7.22 8.72 -34.36
N ILE A 720 6.42 8.98 -33.32
CA ILE A 720 6.25 10.33 -32.75
C ILE A 720 7.56 10.88 -32.19
N GLY A 721 8.42 10.00 -31.67
CA GLY A 721 9.76 10.37 -31.18
C GLY A 721 10.59 11.15 -32.21
N ASN A 722 10.43 10.85 -33.50
CA ASN A 722 11.12 11.56 -34.59
C ASN A 722 10.60 13.00 -34.81
N CYS A 723 9.38 13.31 -34.37
CA CYS A 723 8.79 14.64 -34.49
C CYS A 723 9.21 15.56 -33.35
N ILE A 724 9.50 15.00 -32.16
CA ILE A 724 9.75 15.76 -30.93
C ILE A 724 10.85 16.82 -31.05
N PRO A 725 12.00 16.59 -31.74
CA PRO A 725 13.03 17.61 -31.84
C PRO A 725 12.56 18.94 -32.46
N CYS A 726 11.51 18.91 -33.30
CA CYS A 726 10.91 20.09 -33.92
C CYS A 726 9.57 20.48 -33.28
N HIS A 727 8.90 19.53 -32.63
CA HIS A 727 7.57 19.67 -32.03
C HIS A 727 7.62 19.17 -30.57
N ASP A 728 8.13 19.98 -29.67
CA ASP A 728 8.37 19.59 -28.26
C ASP A 728 7.30 20.10 -27.28
N SER A 729 6.31 20.86 -27.77
CA SER A 729 5.18 21.36 -26.98
C SER A 729 3.94 20.49 -27.12
N TYR A 730 3.19 20.34 -26.02
CA TYR A 730 1.88 19.68 -26.02
C TYR A 730 0.82 20.43 -26.82
N SER A 731 0.95 21.75 -26.95
CA SER A 731 0.01 22.60 -27.69
C SER A 731 0.29 22.64 -29.19
N ASP A 732 1.24 21.84 -29.69
CA ASP A 732 1.59 21.86 -31.10
C ASP A 732 0.43 21.30 -31.97
N PRO A 733 -0.06 22.07 -32.96
CA PRO A 733 -1.18 21.65 -33.80
C PRO A 733 -0.97 20.33 -34.54
N ILE A 734 0.27 19.88 -34.73
CA ILE A 734 0.53 18.59 -35.39
C ILE A 734 -0.11 17.40 -34.67
N TYR A 735 -0.39 17.55 -33.36
CA TYR A 735 -0.95 16.49 -32.53
C TYR A 735 -2.48 16.43 -32.55
N GLU A 736 -3.16 17.47 -33.04
CA GLU A 736 -4.63 17.49 -33.15
C GLU A 736 -5.12 16.46 -34.18
N ASP A 737 -4.53 16.47 -35.39
CA ASP A 737 -4.74 15.45 -36.43
C ASP A 737 -3.42 14.86 -36.91
N ILE A 738 -2.90 13.93 -36.12
CA ILE A 738 -1.65 13.25 -36.42
C ILE A 738 -1.66 12.50 -37.77
N LYS A 739 -2.83 12.10 -38.28
CA LYS A 739 -2.91 11.42 -39.59
C LYS A 739 -2.63 12.38 -40.72
N THR A 740 -3.17 13.60 -40.64
CA THR A 740 -2.90 14.67 -41.60
C THR A 740 -1.44 15.12 -41.48
N SER A 741 -0.92 15.28 -40.27
CA SER A 741 0.49 15.59 -40.02
C SER A 741 1.43 14.57 -40.64
N TYR A 742 1.13 13.26 -40.53
CA TYR A 742 1.94 12.23 -41.20
C TYR A 742 1.90 12.28 -42.73
N LYS A 743 0.80 12.74 -43.33
CA LYS A 743 0.76 12.95 -44.79
C LYS A 743 1.70 14.09 -45.17
N PHE A 744 1.68 15.19 -44.43
CA PHE A 744 2.59 16.32 -44.65
C PHE A 744 4.06 15.94 -44.39
N GLU A 745 4.34 15.20 -43.31
CA GLU A 745 5.67 14.71 -42.95
C GLU A 745 6.36 13.96 -44.10
N SER A 746 5.58 13.20 -44.87
CA SER A 746 6.05 12.42 -46.02
C SER A 746 6.38 13.24 -47.29
N THR A 747 6.11 14.55 -47.30
CA THR A 747 6.34 15.43 -48.45
C THR A 747 7.79 15.93 -48.55
N LEU A 748 8.22 16.31 -49.74
CA LEU A 748 9.52 16.98 -49.95
C LEU A 748 9.58 18.34 -49.25
N ASP A 749 8.46 19.04 -49.15
CA ASP A 749 8.40 20.36 -48.53
C ASP A 749 8.68 20.28 -47.03
N HIS A 750 8.10 19.29 -46.34
CA HIS A 750 8.44 19.03 -44.95
C HIS A 750 9.91 18.65 -44.78
N ARG A 751 10.47 17.81 -45.67
CA ARG A 751 11.91 17.46 -45.62
C ARG A 751 12.81 18.69 -45.74
N ARG A 752 12.52 19.57 -46.70
CA ARG A 752 13.25 20.83 -46.89
C ARG A 752 13.12 21.75 -45.67
N LEU A 753 11.92 21.82 -45.07
CA LEU A 753 11.70 22.60 -43.85
C LEU A 753 12.54 22.05 -42.68
N ARG A 754 12.56 20.74 -42.50
CA ARG A 754 13.36 20.06 -41.48
C ARG A 754 14.85 20.31 -41.67
N GLU A 755 15.38 20.15 -42.88
CA GLU A 755 16.80 20.43 -43.19
C GLU A 755 17.14 21.87 -42.83
N LYS A 756 16.33 22.84 -43.29
CA LYS A 756 16.52 24.27 -42.96
C LYS A 756 16.53 24.56 -41.45
N ILE A 757 15.63 23.94 -40.67
CA ILE A 757 15.56 24.14 -39.22
C ILE A 757 16.76 23.51 -38.52
N LEU A 758 17.16 22.30 -38.92
CA LEU A 758 18.31 21.61 -38.32
C LEU A 758 19.62 22.30 -38.66
N ASP A 759 19.77 22.84 -39.87
CA ASP A 759 20.95 23.61 -40.28
C ASP A 759 21.01 24.96 -39.56
N ALA A 760 19.87 25.62 -39.34
CA ALA A 760 19.81 26.88 -38.58
C ALA A 760 20.15 26.71 -37.09
N ARG A 761 19.92 25.52 -36.51
CA ARG A 761 20.28 25.19 -35.12
C ARG A 761 21.74 24.75 -34.95
N GLN A 762 22.50 24.60 -36.05
CA GLN A 762 23.92 24.24 -36.03
C GLN A 762 24.87 25.45 -36.11
N ILE A 763 24.35 26.68 -36.08
CA ILE A 763 25.20 27.87 -35.98
C ILE A 763 25.75 27.92 -34.54
N PRO A 764 27.09 27.84 -34.35
CA PRO A 764 27.67 28.00 -33.02
C PRO A 764 27.43 29.43 -32.52
N GLU A 765 27.11 29.59 -31.23
CA GLU A 765 27.41 30.84 -30.51
C GLU A 765 28.91 31.05 -30.44
#